data_AF-A0A2A2J821-F1
#
_entry.id   AF-A0A2A2J821-F1
#
_cell.length_a   1.000
_cell.length_b   1.000
_cell.length_c   1.000
_cell.angle_alpha   90.00
_cell.angle_beta   90.00
_cell.angle_gamma   90.00
#
_symmetry.space_group_name_H-M   'P 1'
#
loop_
_entity.id
_entity.type
_entity.pdbx_description
1 polymer ?
#
loop_
_entity_poly.entity_id
_entity_poly.type
_entity_poly.pdbx_seq_one_letter_code
_entity_poly.pdbx_strand_id
1 'polypeptide(L)'
;MDVEQCIRDNIPWTKLPDDVKQMLGNSAKEYDKLILEYSIRNQLRHKTNLVRNVKAKPNDYYDILIRYSASHLMLYPYHLSDVINKEMRITPFSYYTNIILDMLNSEKSYDSLPNFTAADAVRLLGIGRNKYIDLMNQNRSYRKIFNLGRSITQVMPKTPQNVKLDAWWRVRTGNICEADVKVLLPEEKKMVDAILDHEKDTREGMVVGSLDRSILQLLIERGLVYCDVPVEESDHIYLAPLDGFVMNRVLGDYFENLLYKIFVAIDEQTTVKEMADMLHIDLQLVKNAISLFCRLGFARKRITGIESVQLHPSWRALGIIVGGGGQPASGRSPSSASSSIPSPNSPNSAPLSPSQDESAVPLVADFGSLDDQMDDDDSEDLNALSIASKDMAESFSSNPSSTSELGTSNRAAFVFDSSLAAFLMMGNLSQSLKSHAVTLFEVGKLADEYMADFLEQLESVNQFAEGEAQRYSEHAMALLDSLKSLKEEVETDMVRGESLLSLDSATRARVLAKSYGILVAMAPLSVDACTLPISSIPFIGPSNPESSSPWFRLSIYGLTCSGPTSLFYPKGSCISHLPSLLCRSPRLLLSSANHEPQIVSTHHILPTLNDLLMTNAYFVQEYPAASDSPELVYVPFPYLDEEKQDKDAFVNHPAIIKLNDQIGLPSMCGYVTLLQRKAKEKQSEDKENLKEDRAEEKRRDTITIPLPESVEQRVGGNLQSGETFEDYVVLDCVFGIPLFNRTLNQSICERVRQKKILHVNNRTNIQFANKMVIELVDEIIKKHNGGITNIREIFGEVEPKKAEMLPPTQIIVYDAKSGKVDTRQGLL
;
A
#
# COMPACT_ATOMS: atom_id res chain seq x y z
N MET A 1 -12.71 -25.26 -18.02
CA MET A 1 -12.30 -25.67 -16.65
C MET A 1 -10.82 -26.02 -16.72
N ASP A 2 -9.99 -25.39 -15.91
CA ASP A 2 -8.54 -25.57 -15.96
C ASP A 2 -8.10 -26.82 -15.15
N VAL A 3 -6.93 -27.37 -15.46
CA VAL A 3 -6.34 -28.55 -14.79
C VAL A 3 -6.17 -28.28 -13.29
N GLU A 4 -5.67 -27.11 -12.91
CA GLU A 4 -5.48 -26.75 -11.51
C GLU A 4 -6.80 -26.67 -10.73
N GLN A 5 -7.86 -26.16 -11.36
CA GLN A 5 -9.19 -26.10 -10.76
C GLN A 5 -9.74 -27.53 -10.53
N CYS A 6 -9.50 -28.45 -11.46
CA CYS A 6 -9.87 -29.86 -11.28
C CYS A 6 -9.12 -30.52 -10.10
N ILE A 7 -7.84 -30.19 -9.92
CA ILE A 7 -7.04 -30.69 -8.79
C ILE A 7 -7.57 -30.11 -7.47
N ARG A 8 -7.86 -28.80 -7.43
CA ARG A 8 -8.44 -28.10 -6.28
C ARG A 8 -9.78 -28.69 -5.86
N ASP A 9 -10.64 -28.99 -6.84
CA ASP A 9 -11.96 -29.58 -6.62
C ASP A 9 -11.91 -31.09 -6.34
N ASN A 10 -10.71 -31.66 -6.21
CA ASN A 10 -10.47 -33.08 -5.94
C ASN A 10 -11.11 -34.03 -6.97
N ILE A 11 -11.11 -33.64 -8.24
CA ILE A 11 -11.66 -34.45 -9.34
C ILE A 11 -10.63 -35.52 -9.75
N PRO A 12 -10.95 -36.82 -9.58
CA PRO A 12 -10.05 -37.90 -10.00
C PRO A 12 -10.02 -38.03 -11.52
N TRP A 13 -8.94 -38.63 -12.06
CA TRP A 13 -8.75 -38.82 -13.51
C TRP A 13 -9.97 -39.37 -14.25
N THR A 14 -10.68 -40.32 -13.64
CA THR A 14 -11.87 -40.97 -14.22
C THR A 14 -13.05 -40.03 -14.45
N LYS A 15 -13.12 -38.92 -13.71
CA LYS A 15 -14.21 -37.93 -13.77
C LYS A 15 -13.78 -36.61 -14.41
N LEU A 16 -12.55 -36.52 -14.93
CA LEU A 16 -12.10 -35.34 -15.64
C LEU A 16 -12.92 -35.11 -16.92
N PRO A 17 -13.24 -33.85 -17.26
CA PRO A 17 -13.79 -33.49 -18.56
C PRO A 17 -12.86 -33.95 -19.70
N ASP A 18 -13.44 -34.38 -20.82
CA ASP A 18 -12.65 -34.91 -21.95
C ASP A 18 -11.75 -33.84 -22.59
N ASP A 19 -12.16 -32.57 -22.55
CA ASP A 19 -11.34 -31.43 -22.99
C ASP A 19 -10.03 -31.33 -22.17
N VAL A 20 -10.13 -31.50 -20.84
CA VAL A 20 -8.96 -31.44 -19.93
C VAL A 20 -8.07 -32.67 -20.10
N LYS A 21 -8.65 -33.85 -20.32
CA LYS A 21 -7.87 -35.05 -20.64
C LYS A 21 -7.11 -34.87 -21.95
N GLN A 22 -7.73 -34.25 -22.95
CA GLN A 22 -7.09 -33.95 -24.24
C GLN A 22 -5.91 -32.98 -24.07
N MET A 23 -6.05 -31.94 -23.24
CA MET A 23 -4.94 -31.03 -22.89
C MET A 23 -3.75 -31.75 -22.25
N LEU A 24 -4.01 -32.79 -21.44
CA LEU A 24 -3.00 -33.61 -20.78
C LEU A 24 -2.49 -34.77 -21.66
N GLY A 25 -2.76 -34.74 -22.96
CA GLY A 25 -2.36 -35.79 -23.91
C GLY A 25 -2.99 -37.16 -23.61
N ASN A 26 -4.14 -37.18 -22.95
CA ASN A 26 -4.83 -38.37 -22.43
C ASN A 26 -3.95 -39.25 -21.50
N SER A 27 -2.93 -38.65 -20.88
CA SER A 27 -2.00 -39.34 -19.99
C SER A 27 -2.39 -39.17 -18.53
N ALA A 28 -2.87 -40.25 -17.90
CA ALA A 28 -3.12 -40.26 -16.46
C ALA A 28 -1.86 -39.97 -15.63
N LYS A 29 -0.68 -40.35 -16.14
CA LYS A 29 0.60 -40.10 -15.48
C LYS A 29 0.96 -38.62 -15.44
N GLU A 30 0.61 -37.87 -16.49
CA GLU A 30 0.87 -36.42 -16.53
C GLU A 30 -0.02 -35.71 -15.51
N TYR A 31 -1.27 -36.15 -15.37
CA TYR A 31 -2.15 -35.65 -14.31
C TYR A 31 -1.63 -35.97 -12.91
N ASP A 32 -1.13 -37.19 -12.67
CA ASP A 32 -0.53 -37.57 -11.38
C ASP A 32 0.70 -36.71 -11.04
N LYS A 33 1.52 -36.37 -12.05
CA LYS A 33 2.66 -35.47 -11.90
C LYS A 33 2.20 -34.05 -11.52
N LEU A 34 1.23 -33.50 -12.24
CA LEU A 34 0.66 -32.18 -11.94
C LEU A 34 -0.04 -32.13 -10.58
N ILE A 35 -0.74 -33.20 -10.17
CA ILE A 35 -1.29 -33.33 -8.82
C ILE A 35 -0.19 -33.20 -7.78
N LEU A 36 0.94 -33.90 -7.97
CA LEU A 36 2.06 -33.87 -7.02
C LEU A 36 2.69 -32.48 -6.96
N GLU A 37 3.01 -31.88 -8.11
CA GLU A 37 3.61 -30.53 -8.21
C GLU A 37 2.68 -29.46 -7.61
N TYR A 38 1.40 -29.46 -7.98
CA TYR A 38 0.40 -28.55 -7.43
C TYR A 38 0.24 -28.72 -5.92
N SER A 39 0.21 -29.96 -5.43
CA SER A 39 0.04 -30.25 -4.00
C SER A 39 1.24 -29.79 -3.17
N ILE A 40 2.46 -29.94 -3.69
CA ILE A 40 3.68 -29.47 -3.03
C ILE A 40 3.72 -27.95 -3.01
N ARG A 41 3.51 -27.31 -4.17
CA ARG A 41 3.55 -25.84 -4.31
C ARG A 41 2.52 -25.12 -3.43
N ASN A 42 1.34 -25.72 -3.25
CA ASN A 42 0.26 -25.19 -2.42
C ASN A 42 0.22 -25.79 -1.00
N GLN A 43 1.23 -26.58 -0.60
CA GLN A 43 1.35 -27.20 0.72
C GLN A 43 0.08 -27.98 1.16
N LEU A 44 -0.51 -28.75 0.25
CA LEU A 44 -1.78 -29.45 0.50
C LEU A 44 -1.62 -30.64 1.46
N ARG A 45 -2.63 -30.86 2.30
CA ARG A 45 -2.72 -32.01 3.22
C ARG A 45 -2.90 -33.32 2.46
N HIS A 46 -2.13 -34.35 2.83
CA HIS A 46 -2.14 -35.66 2.17
C HIS A 46 -3.50 -36.38 2.26
N LYS A 47 -4.08 -36.50 3.47
CA LYS A 47 -5.25 -37.35 3.73
C LYS A 47 -6.52 -36.92 2.99
N THR A 48 -6.69 -35.62 2.79
CA THR A 48 -7.91 -34.98 2.24
C THR A 48 -7.85 -34.78 0.73
N ASN A 49 -6.65 -34.78 0.12
CA ASN A 49 -6.45 -34.39 -1.27
C ASN A 49 -6.08 -35.56 -2.18
N LEU A 50 -6.16 -35.35 -3.50
CA LEU A 50 -5.83 -36.34 -4.54
C LEU A 50 -4.41 -36.92 -4.43
N VAL A 51 -3.47 -36.20 -3.82
CA VAL A 51 -2.07 -36.63 -3.68
C VAL A 51 -1.92 -37.98 -2.96
N ARG A 52 -2.89 -38.39 -2.14
CA ARG A 52 -2.91 -39.72 -1.51
C ARG A 52 -2.94 -40.87 -2.52
N ASN A 53 -3.53 -40.63 -3.69
CA ASN A 53 -3.62 -41.63 -4.76
C ASN A 53 -2.29 -41.75 -5.52
N VAL A 54 -1.53 -40.66 -5.58
CA VAL A 54 -0.23 -40.59 -6.26
C VAL A 54 0.91 -41.08 -5.36
N LYS A 55 0.90 -40.66 -4.09
CA LYS A 55 1.89 -41.06 -3.07
C LYS A 55 1.18 -41.77 -1.93
N ALA A 56 1.31 -43.09 -1.86
CA ALA A 56 0.65 -43.88 -0.81
C ALA A 56 1.20 -43.61 0.60
N LYS A 57 2.50 -43.29 0.73
CA LYS A 57 3.17 -43.05 2.02
C LYS A 57 3.14 -41.56 2.38
N PRO A 58 2.48 -41.17 3.50
CA PRO A 58 2.42 -39.77 3.93
C PRO A 58 3.80 -39.18 4.24
N ASN A 59 4.66 -39.91 4.97
CA ASN A 59 5.97 -39.42 5.39
C ASN A 59 6.86 -39.04 4.19
N ASP A 60 6.89 -39.87 3.15
CA ASP A 60 7.66 -39.59 1.93
C ASP A 60 7.15 -38.34 1.22
N TYR A 61 5.83 -38.12 1.21
CA TYR A 61 5.23 -36.92 0.63
C TYR A 61 5.60 -35.66 1.43
N TYR A 62 5.45 -35.69 2.76
CA TYR A 62 5.76 -34.53 3.60
C TYR A 62 7.25 -34.22 3.66
N ASP A 63 8.13 -35.22 3.53
CA ASP A 63 9.58 -35.01 3.38
C ASP A 63 9.92 -34.25 2.09
N ILE A 64 9.30 -34.64 0.96
CA ILE A 64 9.44 -33.91 -0.31
C ILE A 64 8.89 -32.48 -0.17
N LEU A 65 7.70 -32.32 0.42
CA LEU A 65 7.06 -31.02 0.61
C LEU A 65 7.94 -30.08 1.44
N ILE A 66 8.46 -30.53 2.58
CA ILE A 66 9.28 -29.68 3.46
C ILE A 66 10.59 -29.28 2.78
N ARG A 67 11.25 -30.20 2.07
CA ARG A 67 12.48 -29.89 1.32
C ARG A 67 12.22 -28.86 0.22
N TYR A 68 11.13 -29.03 -0.53
CA TYR A 68 10.73 -28.08 -1.56
C TYR A 68 10.41 -26.70 -0.94
N SER A 69 9.63 -26.66 0.13
CA SER A 69 9.30 -25.40 0.83
C SER A 69 10.54 -24.68 1.32
N ALA A 70 11.50 -25.42 1.92
CA ALA A 70 12.75 -24.84 2.39
C ALA A 70 13.63 -24.30 1.25
N SER A 71 13.75 -25.04 0.14
CA SER A 71 14.57 -24.60 -1.01
C SER A 71 14.01 -23.36 -1.71
N HIS A 72 12.69 -23.19 -1.67
CA HIS A 72 11.97 -22.05 -2.23
C HIS A 72 11.68 -20.94 -1.20
N LEU A 73 12.27 -21.02 0.00
CA LEU A 73 12.14 -20.01 1.07
C LEU A 73 10.69 -19.74 1.52
N MET A 74 9.83 -20.76 1.39
CA MET A 74 8.41 -20.65 1.77
C MET A 74 8.25 -20.64 3.29
N LEU A 75 7.15 -20.02 3.73
CA LEU A 75 6.73 -20.01 5.12
C LEU A 75 6.54 -21.44 5.66
N TYR A 76 6.83 -21.64 6.94
CA TYR A 76 6.52 -22.88 7.63
C TYR A 76 5.00 -23.20 7.55
N PRO A 77 4.61 -24.39 7.08
CA PRO A 77 3.21 -24.77 6.88
C PRO A 77 2.49 -25.04 8.20
N TYR A 78 2.08 -23.98 8.91
CA TYR A 78 1.45 -24.08 10.23
C TYR A 78 0.16 -24.92 10.24
N HIS A 79 -0.61 -24.92 9.15
CA HIS A 79 -1.81 -25.74 8.99
C HIS A 79 -1.52 -27.25 8.90
N LEU A 80 -0.25 -27.64 8.77
CA LEU A 80 0.22 -29.03 8.80
C LEU A 80 1.03 -29.35 10.07
N SER A 81 1.02 -28.47 11.09
CA SER A 81 1.80 -28.66 12.33
C SER A 81 1.46 -29.96 13.06
N ASP A 82 0.21 -30.42 12.97
CA ASP A 82 -0.25 -31.69 13.54
C ASP A 82 0.45 -32.91 12.95
N VAL A 83 0.91 -32.83 11.70
CA VAL A 83 1.68 -33.89 11.04
C VAL A 83 3.17 -33.62 11.16
N ILE A 84 3.61 -32.38 10.91
CA ILE A 84 5.04 -32.07 10.81
C ILE A 84 5.72 -32.10 12.20
N ASN A 85 5.07 -31.58 13.24
CA ASN A 85 5.64 -31.64 14.59
C ASN A 85 5.50 -33.03 15.21
N LYS A 86 4.36 -33.72 15.01
CA LYS A 86 4.10 -35.03 15.65
C LYS A 86 4.70 -36.22 14.89
N GLU A 87 4.63 -36.23 13.57
CA GLU A 87 5.09 -37.39 12.78
C GLU A 87 6.55 -37.18 12.33
N MET A 88 6.91 -35.96 11.89
CA MET A 88 8.25 -35.68 11.33
C MET A 88 9.25 -35.11 12.35
N ARG A 89 8.80 -34.65 13.53
CA ARG A 89 9.62 -34.01 14.58
C ARG A 89 10.39 -32.77 14.07
N ILE A 90 9.84 -32.06 13.09
CA ILE A 90 10.43 -30.81 12.56
C ILE A 90 9.68 -29.65 13.18
N THR A 91 10.35 -28.87 14.01
CA THR A 91 9.76 -27.66 14.62
C THR A 91 9.95 -26.44 13.70
N PRO A 92 9.10 -25.40 13.81
CA PRO A 92 9.31 -24.14 13.08
C PRO A 92 10.72 -23.56 13.29
N PHE A 93 11.23 -23.63 14.52
CA PHE A 93 12.60 -23.21 14.84
C PHE A 93 13.66 -23.98 14.04
N SER A 94 13.55 -25.31 14.00
CA SER A 94 14.49 -26.14 13.23
C SER A 94 14.40 -25.88 11.72
N TYR A 95 13.18 -25.66 11.21
CA TYR A 95 12.92 -25.37 9.81
C TYR A 95 13.61 -24.07 9.36
N TYR A 96 13.37 -22.96 10.05
CA TYR A 96 14.00 -21.69 9.69
C TYR A 96 15.50 -21.67 9.96
N THR A 97 15.97 -22.39 10.98
CA THR A 97 17.42 -22.56 11.20
C THR A 97 18.10 -23.19 9.99
N ASN A 98 17.49 -24.23 9.40
CA ASN A 98 18.01 -24.87 8.19
C ASN A 98 17.97 -23.92 6.99
N ILE A 99 16.87 -23.18 6.78
CA ILE A 99 16.77 -22.19 5.70
C ILE A 99 17.90 -21.16 5.79
N ILE A 100 18.08 -20.54 6.96
CA ILE A 100 19.12 -19.50 7.16
C ILE A 100 20.52 -20.10 6.99
N LEU A 101 20.77 -21.32 7.45
CA LEU A 101 22.04 -22.01 7.22
C LEU A 101 22.31 -22.26 5.74
N ASP A 102 21.32 -22.72 4.98
CA ASP A 102 21.44 -22.95 3.55
C ASP A 102 21.67 -21.65 2.78
N MET A 103 20.99 -20.57 3.17
CA MET A 103 21.23 -19.23 2.62
C MET A 103 22.64 -18.70 2.92
N LEU A 104 23.14 -18.86 4.15
CA LEU A 104 24.51 -18.49 4.53
C LEU A 104 25.55 -19.31 3.77
N ASN A 105 25.26 -20.60 3.52
CA ASN A 105 26.16 -21.49 2.79
C ASN A 105 26.23 -21.18 1.30
N SER A 106 25.11 -20.74 0.72
CA SER A 106 24.95 -20.35 -0.69
C SER A 106 25.17 -18.85 -0.93
N GLU A 107 25.56 -18.08 0.10
CA GLU A 107 25.76 -16.63 0.05
C GLU A 107 24.57 -15.82 -0.50
N LYS A 108 23.35 -16.32 -0.33
CA LYS A 108 22.14 -15.61 -0.74
C LYS A 108 21.92 -14.36 0.12
N SER A 109 21.42 -13.28 -0.50
CA SER A 109 21.03 -12.07 0.22
C SER A 109 19.85 -12.35 1.15
N TYR A 110 19.81 -11.69 2.32
CA TYR A 110 18.64 -11.73 3.21
C TYR A 110 17.38 -11.22 2.50
N ASP A 111 17.56 -10.28 1.57
CA ASP A 111 16.47 -9.68 0.80
C ASP A 111 15.76 -10.72 -0.09
N SER A 112 16.33 -11.92 -0.29
CA SER A 112 15.69 -13.01 -1.03
C SER A 112 14.53 -13.69 -0.27
N LEU A 113 14.41 -13.47 1.04
CA LEU A 113 13.33 -14.05 1.85
C LEU A 113 12.00 -13.33 1.59
N PRO A 114 10.89 -14.05 1.38
CA PRO A 114 9.52 -13.51 1.44
C PRO A 114 9.27 -12.76 2.76
N ASN A 115 8.39 -11.74 2.75
CA ASN A 115 8.23 -10.83 3.90
C ASN A 115 7.71 -11.57 5.13
N PHE A 116 6.69 -12.41 4.95
CA PHE A 116 6.11 -13.19 6.06
C PHE A 116 7.05 -14.29 6.56
N THR A 117 7.82 -14.93 5.66
CA THR A 117 8.86 -15.89 6.04
C THR A 117 9.93 -15.20 6.88
N ALA A 118 10.37 -14.02 6.46
CA ALA A 118 11.38 -13.24 7.16
C ALA A 118 10.87 -12.75 8.52
N ALA A 119 9.62 -12.28 8.60
CA ALA A 119 8.99 -11.87 9.86
C ALA A 119 8.93 -13.03 10.86
N ASP A 120 8.55 -14.22 10.40
CA ASP A 120 8.47 -15.40 11.27
C ASP A 120 9.86 -15.92 11.69
N ALA A 121 10.83 -15.89 10.78
CA ALA A 121 12.22 -16.22 11.08
C ALA A 121 12.82 -15.25 12.12
N VAL A 122 12.54 -13.94 12.02
CA VAL A 122 12.96 -12.95 13.03
C VAL A 122 12.29 -13.24 14.37
N ARG A 123 11.00 -13.53 14.38
CA ARG A 123 10.24 -13.85 15.60
C ARG A 123 10.81 -15.06 16.35
N LEU A 124 11.24 -16.10 15.63
CA LEU A 124 11.72 -17.35 16.22
C LEU A 124 13.24 -17.37 16.47
N LEU A 125 14.05 -16.87 15.54
CA LEU A 125 15.52 -16.91 15.59
C LEU A 125 16.12 -15.62 16.15
N GLY A 126 15.41 -14.50 16.04
CA GLY A 126 15.94 -13.17 16.33
C GLY A 126 17.08 -12.77 15.39
N ILE A 127 17.03 -13.22 14.12
CA ILE A 127 17.99 -12.89 13.07
C ILE A 127 17.28 -12.02 12.04
N GLY A 128 17.37 -10.69 12.19
CA GLY A 128 16.96 -9.74 11.15
C GLY A 128 18.08 -9.46 10.15
N ARG A 129 17.77 -8.62 9.15
CA ARG A 129 18.68 -8.26 8.04
C ARG A 129 20.10 -7.90 8.51
N ASN A 130 20.23 -6.95 9.45
CA ASN A 130 21.55 -6.49 9.92
C ASN A 130 22.34 -7.62 10.58
N LYS A 131 21.68 -8.40 11.44
CA LYS A 131 22.31 -9.55 12.10
C LYS A 131 22.68 -10.66 11.12
N TYR A 132 21.89 -10.87 10.07
CA TYR A 132 22.25 -11.80 9.00
C TYR A 132 23.48 -11.33 8.22
N ILE A 133 23.56 -10.03 7.89
CA ILE A 133 24.74 -9.44 7.23
C ILE A 133 25.98 -9.65 8.08
N ASP A 134 25.89 -9.43 9.40
CA ASP A 134 27.00 -9.68 10.32
C ASP A 134 27.42 -11.15 10.33
N LEU A 135 26.46 -12.09 10.38
CA LEU A 135 26.72 -13.53 10.31
C LEU A 135 27.35 -13.93 8.98
N MET A 136 26.90 -13.36 7.87
CA MET A 136 27.46 -13.59 6.54
C MET A 136 28.91 -13.10 6.45
N ASN A 137 29.20 -11.90 6.97
CA ASN A 137 30.53 -11.32 6.99
C ASN A 137 31.49 -12.14 7.87
N GLN A 138 31.02 -12.62 9.02
CA GLN A 138 31.76 -13.56 9.86
C GLN A 138 32.05 -14.86 9.11
N ASN A 139 31.05 -15.46 8.46
CA ASN A 139 31.21 -16.69 7.68
C ASN A 139 32.24 -16.53 6.54
N ARG A 140 32.16 -15.45 5.76
CA ARG A 140 33.14 -15.11 4.71
C ARG A 140 34.56 -14.98 5.27
N SER A 141 34.70 -14.39 6.46
CA SER A 141 36.00 -14.22 7.13
C SER A 141 36.57 -15.56 7.60
N TYR A 142 35.73 -16.47 8.13
CA TYR A 142 36.17 -17.80 8.56
C TYR A 142 36.61 -18.70 7.41
N ARG A 143 35.90 -18.67 6.26
CA ARG A 143 36.29 -19.45 5.06
C ARG A 143 37.65 -19.04 4.50
N LYS A 144 38.07 -17.78 4.68
CA LYS A 144 39.36 -17.29 4.16
C LYS A 144 40.57 -17.68 5.01
N ILE A 145 40.40 -17.95 6.30
CA ILE A 145 41.52 -18.10 7.25
C ILE A 145 41.75 -19.56 7.65
N PHE A 146 40.73 -20.42 7.60
CA PHE A 146 40.86 -21.84 7.95
C PHE A 146 40.15 -22.74 6.93
N ASN A 147 40.91 -23.59 6.24
CA ASN A 147 40.39 -24.73 5.46
C ASN A 147 39.77 -25.84 6.34
N LEU A 148 39.44 -25.54 7.60
CA LEU A 148 38.70 -26.40 8.53
C LEU A 148 37.40 -25.68 8.87
N GLY A 149 36.29 -26.15 8.29
CA GLY A 149 34.97 -25.62 8.53
C GLY A 149 34.57 -25.72 10.00
N ARG A 150 34.77 -24.66 10.78
CA ARG A 150 33.93 -24.45 11.96
C ARG A 150 32.51 -24.23 11.44
N SER A 151 31.66 -25.21 11.68
CA SER A 151 30.28 -25.16 11.23
C SER A 151 29.60 -23.93 11.83
N ILE A 152 29.04 -23.08 10.96
CA ILE A 152 28.25 -21.87 11.29
C ILE A 152 27.16 -22.18 12.33
N THR A 153 26.76 -23.45 12.43
CA THR A 153 25.89 -24.00 13.47
C THR A 153 26.32 -23.67 14.92
N GLN A 154 27.57 -23.28 15.16
CA GLN A 154 28.03 -22.85 16.49
C GLN A 154 27.63 -21.42 16.85
N VAL A 155 27.42 -20.56 15.85
CA VAL A 155 27.04 -19.15 16.03
C VAL A 155 25.52 -18.97 15.93
N MET A 156 24.81 -19.95 15.36
CA MET A 156 23.35 -19.94 15.29
C MET A 156 22.71 -20.07 16.69
N PRO A 157 21.54 -19.44 16.91
CA PRO A 157 20.74 -19.66 18.10
C PRO A 157 20.48 -21.16 18.31
N LYS A 158 20.63 -21.62 19.54
CA LYS A 158 20.38 -23.03 19.91
C LYS A 158 18.97 -23.26 20.45
N THR A 159 18.34 -22.20 20.93
CA THR A 159 16.98 -22.19 21.45
C THR A 159 16.19 -21.09 20.75
N PRO A 160 14.88 -21.27 20.56
CA PRO A 160 14.03 -20.21 20.04
C PRO A 160 14.05 -19.00 20.97
N GLN A 161 13.81 -17.82 20.41
CA GLN A 161 13.54 -16.63 21.22
C GLN A 161 12.25 -16.80 22.03
N ASN A 162 12.12 -16.03 23.11
CA ASN A 162 10.92 -16.01 23.93
C ASN A 162 9.72 -15.51 23.11
N VAL A 163 8.90 -16.45 22.63
CA VAL A 163 7.72 -16.16 21.82
C VAL A 163 6.65 -15.53 22.72
N LYS A 164 6.11 -14.38 22.31
CA LYS A 164 4.91 -13.80 22.94
C LYS A 164 3.73 -14.75 22.67
N LEU A 165 3.27 -15.43 23.72
CA LEU A 165 2.10 -16.31 23.70
C LEU A 165 0.87 -15.53 24.16
N ASP A 166 -0.26 -15.71 23.48
CA ASP A 166 -1.55 -15.27 24.03
C ASP A 166 -2.24 -16.38 24.82
N ALA A 167 -2.97 -15.97 25.85
CA ALA A 167 -3.64 -16.90 26.77
C ALA A 167 -4.74 -17.74 26.10
N TRP A 168 -5.32 -17.30 24.99
CA TRP A 168 -6.41 -18.00 24.29
C TRP A 168 -5.92 -19.06 23.28
N TRP A 169 -4.61 -19.13 23.03
CA TRP A 169 -4.04 -20.16 22.15
C TRP A 169 -4.23 -21.56 22.76
N ARG A 170 -4.08 -22.59 21.92
CA ARG A 170 -4.21 -23.99 22.33
C ARG A 170 -2.87 -24.70 22.24
N VAL A 171 -2.44 -25.40 23.28
CA VAL A 171 -1.22 -26.21 23.26
C VAL A 171 -1.55 -27.67 22.94
N ARG A 172 -0.73 -28.29 22.10
CA ARG A 172 -0.77 -29.73 21.79
C ARG A 172 0.60 -30.36 22.01
N THR A 173 0.59 -31.68 22.18
CA THR A 173 1.83 -32.45 22.31
C THR A 173 2.50 -32.68 20.96
N GLY A 174 3.82 -32.57 20.90
CA GLY A 174 4.62 -32.99 19.76
C GLY A 174 4.94 -34.48 19.82
N ASN A 175 6.00 -34.90 19.12
CA ASN A 175 6.50 -36.27 19.20
C ASN A 175 7.39 -36.45 20.44
N ILE A 176 6.82 -36.95 21.54
CA ILE A 176 7.54 -37.15 22.80
C ILE A 176 8.06 -38.59 22.87
N CYS A 177 9.38 -38.77 22.87
CA CYS A 177 10.02 -40.08 22.99
C CYS A 177 10.40 -40.40 24.45
N GLU A 178 10.68 -41.66 24.75
CA GLU A 178 11.11 -42.08 26.11
C GLU A 178 12.38 -41.36 26.60
N ALA A 179 13.27 -41.00 25.68
CA ALA A 179 14.48 -40.24 26.00
C ALA A 179 14.14 -38.83 26.50
N ASP A 180 13.12 -38.20 25.92
CA ASP A 180 12.69 -36.85 26.30
C ASP A 180 12.08 -36.86 27.70
N VAL A 181 11.24 -37.86 28.00
CA VAL A 181 10.57 -38.02 29.31
C VAL A 181 11.57 -38.19 30.47
N LYS A 182 12.73 -38.82 30.22
CA LYS A 182 13.77 -39.05 31.25
C LYS A 182 14.46 -37.77 31.72
N VAL A 183 14.45 -36.72 30.89
CA VAL A 183 15.13 -35.45 31.16
C VAL A 183 14.17 -34.42 31.78
N LEU A 184 12.86 -34.69 31.78
CA LEU A 184 11.85 -33.78 32.31
C LEU A 184 11.88 -33.68 33.84
N LEU A 185 11.70 -32.45 34.32
CA LEU A 185 11.42 -32.19 35.73
C LEU A 185 10.01 -32.72 36.09
N PRO A 186 9.74 -33.01 37.39
CA PRO A 186 8.43 -33.52 37.80
C PRO A 186 7.25 -32.61 37.42
N GLU A 187 7.45 -31.29 37.47
CA GLU A 187 6.43 -30.30 37.11
C GLU A 187 6.18 -30.24 35.60
N GLU A 188 7.26 -30.32 34.79
CA GLU A 188 7.19 -30.39 33.34
C GLU A 188 6.46 -31.67 32.90
N LYS A 189 6.79 -32.81 33.51
CA LYS A 189 6.14 -34.09 33.24
C LYS A 189 4.65 -34.05 33.57
N LYS A 190 4.28 -33.48 34.73
CA LYS A 190 2.88 -33.32 35.12
C LYS A 190 2.09 -32.48 34.12
N MET A 191 2.69 -31.43 33.58
CA MET A 191 2.05 -30.59 32.54
C MET A 191 1.89 -31.35 31.23
N VAL A 192 2.92 -32.09 30.79
CA VAL A 192 2.85 -32.93 29.58
C VAL A 192 1.76 -34.00 29.71
N ASP A 193 1.69 -34.69 30.84
CA ASP A 193 0.66 -35.70 31.11
C ASP A 193 -0.75 -35.07 31.07
N ALA A 194 -0.92 -33.90 31.67
CA ALA A 194 -2.19 -33.17 31.63
C ALA A 194 -2.60 -32.75 30.20
N ILE A 195 -1.66 -32.29 29.38
CA ILE A 195 -1.93 -31.95 27.97
C ILE A 195 -2.29 -33.21 27.17
N LEU A 196 -1.56 -34.32 27.38
CA LEU A 196 -1.82 -35.59 26.71
C LEU A 196 -3.20 -36.15 27.04
N ASP A 197 -3.59 -36.11 28.32
CA ASP A 197 -4.87 -36.64 28.76
C ASP A 197 -6.03 -35.77 28.23
N HIS A 198 -5.90 -34.44 28.30
CA HIS A 198 -6.88 -33.53 27.69
C HIS A 198 -7.02 -33.74 26.18
N GLU A 199 -5.90 -33.92 25.47
CA GLU A 199 -5.90 -34.15 24.03
C GLU A 199 -6.55 -35.49 23.64
N LYS A 200 -6.40 -36.53 24.47
CA LYS A 200 -7.12 -37.80 24.28
C LYS A 200 -8.62 -37.66 24.48
N ASP A 201 -9.04 -36.92 25.51
CA ASP A 201 -10.44 -36.80 25.90
C ASP A 201 -11.24 -35.90 24.95
N THR A 202 -10.68 -34.76 24.56
CA THR A 202 -11.40 -33.73 23.78
C THR A 202 -11.04 -33.74 22.29
N ARG A 203 -9.93 -34.38 21.90
CA ARG A 203 -9.28 -34.23 20.57
C ARG A 203 -8.83 -32.80 20.24
N GLU A 204 -8.90 -31.90 21.22
CA GLU A 204 -8.53 -30.50 21.12
C GLU A 204 -7.32 -30.19 22.00
N GLY A 205 -6.58 -29.15 21.61
CA GLY A 205 -5.49 -28.64 22.44
C GLY A 205 -6.02 -27.95 23.69
N MET A 206 -5.23 -27.97 24.76
CA MET A 206 -5.60 -27.32 26.02
C MET A 206 -5.31 -25.81 25.95
N VAL A 207 -6.15 -24.98 26.57
CA VAL A 207 -5.97 -23.51 26.55
C VAL A 207 -4.69 -23.11 27.29
N VAL A 208 -3.86 -22.29 26.65
CA VAL A 208 -2.54 -21.87 27.18
C VAL A 208 -2.67 -21.07 28.49
N GLY A 209 -3.70 -20.23 28.62
CA GLY A 209 -3.95 -19.39 29.79
C GLY A 209 -4.25 -20.14 31.08
N SER A 210 -4.60 -21.44 31.02
CA SER A 210 -4.81 -22.27 32.21
C SER A 210 -3.52 -22.89 32.75
N LEU A 211 -2.42 -22.80 32.01
CA LEU A 211 -1.13 -23.40 32.34
C LEU A 211 -0.14 -22.40 32.94
N ASP A 212 0.86 -22.93 33.66
CA ASP A 212 2.03 -22.14 34.06
C ASP A 212 2.84 -21.74 32.83
N ARG A 213 2.96 -20.42 32.63
CA ARG A 213 3.65 -19.84 31.47
C ARG A 213 5.13 -20.22 31.41
N SER A 214 5.83 -20.25 32.55
CA SER A 214 7.27 -20.47 32.58
C SER A 214 7.61 -21.89 32.18
N ILE A 215 6.85 -22.85 32.72
CA ILE A 215 6.99 -24.27 32.39
C ILE A 215 6.60 -24.53 30.93
N LEU A 216 5.49 -23.93 30.47
CA LEU A 216 5.06 -24.05 29.08
C LEU A 216 6.12 -23.54 28.11
N GLN A 217 6.75 -22.40 28.41
CA GLN A 217 7.81 -21.84 27.57
C GLN A 217 9.02 -22.80 27.47
N LEU A 218 9.44 -23.42 28.58
CA LEU A 218 10.51 -24.42 28.57
C LEU A 218 10.16 -25.65 27.71
N LEU A 219 8.90 -26.10 27.75
CA LEU A 219 8.44 -27.22 26.93
C LEU A 219 8.44 -26.87 25.43
N ILE A 220 8.10 -25.62 25.07
CA ILE A 220 8.18 -25.10 23.69
C ILE A 220 9.64 -24.99 23.24
N GLU A 221 10.52 -24.48 24.08
CA GLU A 221 11.96 -24.35 23.79
C GLU A 221 12.61 -25.72 23.52
N ARG A 222 12.13 -26.77 24.18
CA ARG A 222 12.56 -28.16 23.94
C ARG A 222 11.85 -28.83 22.75
N GLY A 223 10.85 -28.18 22.15
CA GLY A 223 10.09 -28.71 21.02
C GLY A 223 9.17 -29.88 21.37
N LEU A 224 8.82 -30.05 22.65
CA LEU A 224 7.97 -31.17 23.11
C LEU A 224 6.48 -30.86 22.96
N VAL A 225 6.14 -29.57 22.91
CA VAL A 225 4.78 -29.09 22.69
C VAL A 225 4.81 -27.98 21.64
N TYR A 226 3.69 -27.77 20.97
CA TYR A 226 3.51 -26.66 20.04
C TYR A 226 2.15 -26.00 20.24
N CYS A 227 2.03 -24.74 19.82
CA CYS A 227 0.80 -23.98 19.98
C CYS A 227 0.05 -23.86 18.65
N ASP A 228 -1.26 -24.05 18.73
CA ASP A 228 -2.24 -23.73 17.71
C ASP A 228 -2.97 -22.43 18.04
N VAL A 229 -3.25 -21.65 17.00
CA VAL A 229 -4.01 -20.40 17.11
C VAL A 229 -5.37 -20.63 16.42
N PRO A 230 -6.41 -20.98 17.20
CA PRO A 230 -7.70 -21.40 16.64
C PRO A 230 -8.51 -20.22 16.09
N VAL A 231 -8.99 -20.33 14.85
CA VAL A 231 -9.83 -19.32 14.20
C VAL A 231 -11.16 -19.94 13.80
N GLU A 232 -12.24 -19.40 14.35
CA GLU A 232 -13.61 -19.80 14.05
C GLU A 232 -14.22 -18.93 12.95
N GLU A 233 -15.28 -19.43 12.33
CA GLU A 233 -15.92 -18.73 11.20
C GLU A 233 -16.66 -17.44 11.60
N SER A 234 -17.11 -17.36 12.86
CA SER A 234 -17.80 -16.21 13.44
C SER A 234 -16.87 -15.22 14.14
N ASP A 235 -15.55 -15.45 14.09
CA ASP A 235 -14.59 -14.57 14.74
C ASP A 235 -14.54 -13.21 14.03
N HIS A 236 -14.35 -12.16 14.83
CA HIS A 236 -14.08 -10.81 14.35
C HIS A 236 -12.61 -10.49 14.62
N ILE A 237 -11.92 -10.04 13.58
CA ILE A 237 -10.48 -9.84 13.57
C ILE A 237 -10.20 -8.39 13.21
N TYR A 238 -9.22 -7.79 13.88
CA TYR A 238 -8.74 -6.45 13.58
C TYR A 238 -7.21 -6.45 13.47
N LEU A 239 -6.67 -5.48 12.73
CA LEU A 239 -5.23 -5.38 12.47
C LEU A 239 -4.56 -4.50 13.50
N ALA A 240 -3.45 -4.96 14.06
CA ALA A 240 -2.59 -4.16 14.92
C ALA A 240 -1.50 -3.46 14.08
N PRO A 241 -1.02 -2.27 14.49
CA PRO A 241 0.14 -1.63 13.86
C PRO A 241 1.32 -2.59 13.80
N LEU A 242 1.93 -2.66 12.62
CA LEU A 242 3.06 -3.51 12.33
C LEU A 242 4.32 -2.97 13.04
N ASP A 243 4.69 -3.60 14.15
CA ASP A 243 5.96 -3.33 14.84
C ASP A 243 7.01 -4.37 14.42
N GLY A 244 8.18 -3.90 13.97
CA GLY A 244 9.28 -4.76 13.56
C GLY A 244 9.06 -5.58 12.28
N PHE A 245 8.13 -5.18 11.40
CA PHE A 245 7.89 -5.85 10.12
C PHE A 245 9.11 -5.81 9.20
N VAL A 246 9.29 -6.89 8.45
CA VAL A 246 10.43 -7.06 7.54
C VAL A 246 9.95 -6.84 6.11
N MET A 247 10.45 -5.78 5.46
CA MET A 247 10.16 -5.43 4.08
C MET A 247 11.35 -5.80 3.19
N ASN A 248 11.23 -6.91 2.47
CA ASN A 248 12.17 -7.40 1.48
C ASN A 248 11.62 -7.16 0.07
N ARG A 249 12.50 -7.03 -0.94
CA ARG A 249 12.16 -6.59 -2.31
C ARG A 249 11.66 -7.71 -3.25
N VAL A 250 11.24 -8.87 -2.71
CA VAL A 250 10.99 -10.06 -3.53
C VAL A 250 9.52 -10.23 -3.87
N LEU A 251 9.26 -10.69 -5.10
CA LEU A 251 7.95 -11.10 -5.58
C LEU A 251 7.43 -12.27 -4.74
N GLY A 252 6.29 -12.07 -4.09
CA GLY A 252 5.74 -13.05 -3.16
C GLY A 252 5.33 -14.35 -3.84
N ASP A 253 5.42 -15.44 -3.08
CA ASP A 253 4.85 -16.72 -3.49
C ASP A 253 3.31 -16.66 -3.57
N TYR A 254 2.67 -17.73 -4.03
CA TYR A 254 1.21 -17.78 -4.12
C TYR A 254 0.53 -17.48 -2.77
N PHE A 255 1.14 -17.92 -1.67
CA PHE A 255 0.58 -17.75 -0.34
C PHE A 255 0.72 -16.31 0.17
N GLU A 256 1.86 -15.66 -0.06
CA GLU A 256 2.09 -14.24 0.26
C GLU A 256 1.11 -13.32 -0.47
N ASN A 257 0.87 -13.56 -1.76
CA ASN A 257 -0.15 -12.81 -2.51
C ASN A 257 -1.55 -12.99 -1.90
N LEU A 258 -1.88 -14.21 -1.43
CA LEU A 258 -3.12 -14.47 -0.70
C LEU A 258 -3.16 -13.72 0.65
N LEU A 259 -2.05 -13.67 1.39
CA LEU A 259 -1.96 -12.94 2.65
C LEU A 259 -2.22 -11.44 2.43
N TYR A 260 -1.64 -10.82 1.40
CA TYR A 260 -1.91 -9.41 1.10
C TYR A 260 -3.38 -9.14 0.73
N LYS A 261 -4.03 -10.03 -0.05
CA LYS A 261 -5.47 -9.93 -0.33
C LYS A 261 -6.32 -9.94 0.93
N ILE A 262 -5.99 -10.84 1.87
CA ILE A 262 -6.70 -10.94 3.16
C ILE A 262 -6.40 -9.71 4.03
N PHE A 263 -5.15 -9.21 4.05
CA PHE A 263 -4.77 -8.02 4.81
C PHE A 263 -5.65 -6.82 4.48
N VAL A 264 -5.85 -6.55 3.20
CA VAL A 264 -6.65 -5.40 2.72
C VAL A 264 -8.14 -5.58 3.03
N ALA A 265 -8.63 -6.83 3.07
CA ALA A 265 -10.02 -7.15 3.34
C ALA A 265 -10.39 -7.28 4.82
N ILE A 266 -9.41 -7.32 5.74
CA ILE A 266 -9.71 -7.39 7.17
C ILE A 266 -10.45 -6.13 7.62
N ASP A 267 -11.59 -6.36 8.24
CA ASP A 267 -12.43 -5.34 8.84
C ASP A 267 -13.03 -5.87 10.14
N GLU A 268 -12.99 -5.04 11.19
CA GLU A 268 -13.46 -5.40 12.54
C GLU A 268 -14.95 -5.72 12.62
N GLN A 269 -15.75 -5.28 11.64
CA GLN A 269 -17.20 -5.54 11.56
C GLN A 269 -17.52 -6.77 10.69
N THR A 270 -16.51 -7.35 10.03
CA THR A 270 -16.68 -8.52 9.17
C THR A 270 -16.25 -9.79 9.88
N THR A 271 -17.07 -10.83 9.78
CA THR A 271 -16.68 -12.16 10.24
C THR A 271 -15.70 -12.81 9.26
N VAL A 272 -14.92 -13.78 9.74
CA VAL A 272 -14.02 -14.59 8.90
C VAL A 272 -14.79 -15.25 7.74
N LYS A 273 -16.03 -15.69 7.98
CA LYS A 273 -16.90 -16.27 6.96
C LYS A 273 -17.29 -15.27 5.87
N GLU A 274 -17.81 -14.11 6.27
CA GLU A 274 -18.20 -13.06 5.31
C GLU A 274 -17.00 -12.59 4.48
N MET A 275 -15.81 -12.51 5.07
CA MET A 275 -14.58 -12.17 4.37
C MET A 275 -14.21 -13.23 3.32
N ALA A 276 -14.30 -14.51 3.67
CA ALA A 276 -14.05 -15.61 2.72
C ALA A 276 -15.04 -15.57 1.54
N ASP A 277 -16.32 -15.36 1.82
CA ASP A 277 -17.37 -15.24 0.80
C ASP A 277 -17.14 -14.02 -0.10
N MET A 278 -16.73 -12.89 0.49
CA MET A 278 -16.46 -11.64 -0.22
C MET A 278 -15.25 -11.73 -1.14
N LEU A 279 -14.19 -12.41 -0.71
CA LEU A 279 -12.97 -12.63 -1.47
C LEU A 279 -13.09 -13.79 -2.48
N HIS A 280 -14.13 -14.62 -2.38
CA HIS A 280 -14.26 -15.89 -3.10
C HIS A 280 -13.06 -16.83 -2.87
N ILE A 281 -12.61 -16.91 -1.61
CA ILE A 281 -11.49 -17.75 -1.19
C ILE A 281 -12.01 -18.81 -0.24
N ASP A 282 -11.44 -20.02 -0.32
CA ASP A 282 -11.78 -21.10 0.60
C ASP A 282 -11.63 -20.68 2.07
N LEU A 283 -12.66 -20.93 2.87
CA LEU A 283 -12.73 -20.52 4.28
C LEU A 283 -11.55 -21.07 5.09
N GLN A 284 -11.06 -22.27 4.78
CA GLN A 284 -9.94 -22.84 5.52
C GLN A 284 -8.64 -22.10 5.23
N LEU A 285 -8.42 -21.64 3.99
CA LEU A 285 -7.28 -20.80 3.65
C LEU A 285 -7.32 -19.46 4.39
N VAL A 286 -8.50 -18.83 4.47
CA VAL A 286 -8.67 -17.57 5.22
C VAL A 286 -8.38 -17.78 6.71
N LYS A 287 -8.91 -18.85 7.32
CA LYS A 287 -8.62 -19.22 8.71
C LYS A 287 -7.12 -19.45 8.96
N ASN A 288 -6.43 -20.12 8.03
CA ASN A 288 -4.99 -20.37 8.13
C ASN A 288 -4.19 -19.06 8.07
N ALA A 289 -4.55 -18.14 7.18
CA ALA A 289 -3.93 -16.82 7.06
C ALA A 289 -4.13 -15.97 8.32
N ILE A 290 -5.36 -15.92 8.84
CA ILE A 290 -5.67 -15.19 10.09
C ILE A 290 -4.92 -15.79 11.27
N SER A 291 -4.86 -17.13 11.36
CA SER A 291 -4.08 -17.85 12.38
C SER A 291 -2.61 -17.42 12.33
N LEU A 292 -2.04 -17.29 11.13
CA LEU A 292 -0.68 -16.77 10.94
C LEU A 292 -0.54 -15.31 11.38
N PHE A 293 -1.45 -14.42 10.97
CA PHE A 293 -1.38 -13.01 11.37
C PHE A 293 -1.44 -12.84 12.89
N CYS A 294 -2.28 -13.61 13.58
CA CYS A 294 -2.31 -13.62 15.04
C CYS A 294 -0.99 -14.14 15.65
N ARG A 295 -0.36 -15.16 15.05
CA ARG A 295 0.95 -15.67 15.51
C ARG A 295 2.08 -14.65 15.34
N LEU A 296 2.04 -13.88 14.26
CA LEU A 296 3.01 -12.82 13.96
C LEU A 296 2.73 -11.54 14.76
N GLY A 297 1.54 -11.42 15.37
CA GLY A 297 1.12 -10.24 16.11
C GLY A 297 0.55 -9.12 15.23
N PHE A 298 0.28 -9.40 13.96
CA PHE A 298 -0.27 -8.44 12.99
C PHE A 298 -1.80 -8.31 13.09
N ALA A 299 -2.47 -9.35 13.58
CA ALA A 299 -3.91 -9.35 13.78
C ALA A 299 -4.27 -9.80 15.19
N ARG A 300 -5.38 -9.30 15.71
CA ARG A 300 -5.91 -9.66 17.02
C ARG A 300 -7.37 -10.09 16.90
N LYS A 301 -7.72 -11.07 17.72
CA LYS A 301 -9.09 -11.56 17.84
C LYS A 301 -9.83 -10.70 18.85
N ARG A 302 -10.99 -10.16 18.46
CA ARG A 302 -11.77 -9.23 19.31
C ARG A 302 -12.32 -9.90 20.56
N ILE A 303 -12.98 -11.05 20.39
CA ILE A 303 -13.53 -11.85 21.48
C ILE A 303 -12.74 -13.14 21.54
N THR A 304 -11.96 -13.32 22.60
CA THR A 304 -10.96 -14.41 22.69
C THR A 304 -11.53 -15.68 23.33
N GLY A 305 -12.69 -15.60 23.98
CA GLY A 305 -13.35 -16.71 24.68
C GLY A 305 -12.72 -17.05 26.04
N ILE A 306 -11.65 -16.35 26.43
CA ILE A 306 -11.01 -16.50 27.75
C ILE A 306 -11.58 -15.54 28.79
N GLU A 307 -12.49 -14.64 28.41
CA GLU A 307 -13.09 -13.65 29.30
C GLU A 307 -13.87 -14.31 30.45
N SER A 308 -14.34 -15.56 30.24
CA SER A 308 -15.01 -16.38 31.25
C SER A 308 -14.11 -17.42 31.93
N VAL A 309 -12.83 -17.50 31.57
CA VAL A 309 -11.89 -18.54 32.05
C VAL A 309 -10.97 -17.98 33.13
N GLN A 310 -10.82 -18.71 34.23
CA GLN A 310 -9.87 -18.33 35.28
C GLN A 310 -8.43 -18.58 34.82
N LEU A 311 -7.71 -17.50 34.51
CA LEU A 311 -6.30 -17.57 34.11
C LEU A 311 -5.39 -17.98 35.27
N HIS A 312 -4.35 -18.76 34.95
CA HIS A 312 -3.32 -19.15 35.90
C HIS A 312 -2.57 -17.90 36.42
N PRO A 313 -2.18 -17.83 37.72
CA PRO A 313 -1.60 -16.63 38.31
C PRO A 313 -0.37 -16.06 37.57
N SER A 314 0.41 -16.92 36.90
CA SER A 314 1.57 -16.52 36.08
C SER A 314 1.23 -15.53 34.96
N TRP A 315 -0.05 -15.45 34.56
CA TRP A 315 -0.52 -14.54 33.50
C TRP A 315 -0.97 -13.17 34.03
N ARG A 316 -1.20 -13.02 35.35
CA ARG A 316 -1.70 -11.77 35.95
C ARG A 316 -0.67 -10.63 35.95
N ALA A 317 0.63 -10.96 35.98
CA ALA A 317 1.70 -9.97 36.03
C ALA A 317 1.88 -9.16 34.73
N LEU A 318 1.18 -9.51 33.65
CA LEU A 318 1.31 -8.86 32.34
C LEU A 318 0.20 -7.87 32.00
N GLY A 319 -0.74 -7.58 32.91
CA GLY A 319 -1.78 -6.60 32.65
C GLY A 319 -2.60 -6.94 31.40
N ILE A 320 -3.16 -8.16 31.34
CA ILE A 320 -4.19 -8.48 30.35
C ILE A 320 -5.37 -7.56 30.67
N ILE A 321 -5.49 -6.46 29.95
CA ILE A 321 -6.70 -5.64 29.90
C ILE A 321 -7.77 -6.58 29.34
N VAL A 322 -8.65 -7.05 30.22
CA VAL A 322 -9.94 -7.58 29.81
C VAL A 322 -10.67 -6.39 29.18
N GLY A 323 -10.84 -6.45 27.86
CA GLY A 323 -11.65 -5.48 27.13
C GLY A 323 -13.04 -5.42 27.74
N GLY A 324 -13.39 -4.27 28.31
CA GLY A 324 -14.67 -4.03 28.93
C GLY A 324 -14.95 -2.53 28.96
N GLY A 325 -15.61 -2.04 27.92
CA GLY A 325 -16.23 -0.72 27.94
C GLY A 325 -17.26 -0.66 29.07
N GLY A 326 -17.04 0.26 30.01
CA GLY A 326 -17.94 0.56 31.10
C GLY A 326 -17.34 1.67 31.95
N GLN A 327 -17.87 2.89 31.81
CA GLN A 327 -17.59 4.00 32.71
C GLN A 327 -17.77 3.58 34.17
N PRO A 328 -17.00 4.20 35.10
CA PRO A 328 -17.60 4.65 36.33
C PRO A 328 -17.47 6.17 36.43
N ALA A 329 -18.61 6.82 36.63
CA ALA A 329 -18.70 8.22 36.92
C ALA A 329 -18.02 8.58 38.26
N SER A 330 -17.37 9.75 38.25
CA SER A 330 -17.11 10.66 39.37
C SER A 330 -16.13 10.25 40.49
N GLY A 331 -15.05 11.03 40.60
CA GLY A 331 -14.79 11.79 41.82
C GLY A 331 -13.57 11.42 42.67
N ARG A 332 -12.63 12.38 42.72
CA ARG A 332 -11.60 12.65 43.75
C ARG A 332 -10.26 11.91 43.66
N SER A 333 -9.23 12.71 43.36
CA SER A 333 -7.83 12.50 43.73
C SER A 333 -7.68 12.19 45.23
N PRO A 334 -6.63 11.44 45.60
CA PRO A 334 -5.70 12.03 46.55
C PRO A 334 -4.21 11.79 46.24
N SER A 335 -3.47 12.77 46.74
CA SER A 335 -2.04 12.99 46.87
C SER A 335 -1.18 11.85 47.44
N SER A 336 0.05 11.76 46.92
CA SER A 336 1.33 11.47 47.58
C SER A 336 1.36 10.54 48.82
N ALA A 337 2.01 9.38 48.68
CA ALA A 337 2.88 8.83 49.73
C ALA A 337 3.91 7.85 49.15
N SER A 338 5.17 8.16 49.41
CA SER A 338 6.38 7.37 49.23
C SER A 338 6.39 6.08 50.07
N SER A 339 6.89 4.97 49.51
CA SER A 339 7.76 4.04 50.25
C SER A 339 8.57 3.15 49.30
N SER A 340 9.81 2.93 49.70
CA SER A 340 10.97 2.49 48.94
C SER A 340 11.33 1.01 49.18
N ILE A 341 11.61 0.30 48.07
CA ILE A 341 12.63 -0.76 47.73
C ILE A 341 13.17 -1.75 48.81
N PRO A 342 13.65 -2.96 48.43
CA PRO A 342 15.02 -3.09 47.90
C PRO A 342 15.23 -4.15 46.78
N SER A 343 16.01 -3.75 45.76
CA SER A 343 16.73 -4.63 44.83
C SER A 343 18.11 -4.96 45.43
N PRO A 344 18.67 -6.18 45.25
CA PRO A 344 20.04 -6.46 45.65
C PRO A 344 21.08 -6.11 44.57
N ASN A 345 22.19 -5.55 45.06
CA ASN A 345 23.36 -4.96 44.39
C ASN A 345 24.24 -5.91 43.55
N SER A 346 24.65 -5.42 42.36
CA SER A 346 26.01 -4.97 41.91
C SER A 346 27.25 -5.88 42.08
N PRO A 347 28.32 -5.79 41.24
CA PRO A 347 29.16 -4.57 41.16
C PRO A 347 29.69 -4.12 39.79
N ASN A 348 29.71 -2.78 39.67
CA ASN A 348 30.57 -1.84 38.94
C ASN A 348 31.87 -2.34 38.26
N SER A 349 32.06 -1.84 37.03
CA SER A 349 33.27 -1.11 36.64
C SER A 349 32.93 -0.09 35.53
N ALA A 350 33.05 1.20 35.85
CA ALA A 350 33.30 2.28 34.90
C ALA A 350 34.83 2.50 34.84
N PRO A 351 35.45 3.34 33.97
CA PRO A 351 34.87 4.37 33.08
C PRO A 351 35.53 4.47 31.68
N LEU A 352 35.04 5.40 30.84
CA LEU A 352 35.79 6.44 30.11
C LEU A 352 35.19 6.73 28.72
N SER A 353 34.64 7.94 28.61
CA SER A 353 34.42 8.66 27.36
C SER A 353 35.75 9.02 26.71
N PRO A 354 35.84 9.08 25.37
CA PRO A 354 36.73 10.00 24.70
C PRO A 354 35.96 11.09 23.94
N SER A 355 36.31 12.32 24.32
CA SER A 355 36.44 13.55 23.53
C SER A 355 36.08 13.55 22.05
N GLN A 356 35.33 14.60 21.69
CA GLN A 356 35.32 15.28 20.40
C GLN A 356 36.74 15.57 19.93
N ASP A 357 37.10 15.17 18.70
CA ASP A 357 37.54 16.08 17.64
C ASP A 357 37.77 15.35 16.30
N GLU A 358 37.64 16.13 15.22
CA GLU A 358 38.04 15.88 13.83
C GLU A 358 37.08 15.16 12.86
N SER A 359 36.30 16.00 12.16
CA SER A 359 36.25 16.13 10.70
C SER A 359 36.31 14.84 9.84
N ALA A 360 35.14 14.39 9.41
CA ALA A 360 34.98 13.78 8.10
C ALA A 360 33.60 14.19 7.54
N VAL A 361 33.66 14.95 6.45
CA VAL A 361 32.51 15.37 5.64
C VAL A 361 31.82 14.11 5.08
N PRO A 362 30.51 13.89 5.26
CA PRO A 362 29.79 12.93 4.44
C PRO A 362 29.57 13.59 3.08
N LEU A 363 30.24 13.08 2.06
CA LEU A 363 29.95 13.38 0.66
C LEU A 363 28.48 13.04 0.41
N VAL A 364 27.70 14.08 0.12
CA VAL A 364 26.34 13.99 -0.42
C VAL A 364 26.48 13.35 -1.80
N ALA A 365 26.11 12.07 -1.90
CA ALA A 365 25.97 11.40 -3.18
C ALA A 365 24.53 11.60 -3.67
N ASP A 366 24.45 12.45 -4.68
CA ASP A 366 23.36 12.69 -5.60
C ASP A 366 22.55 11.42 -5.91
N PHE A 367 21.23 11.47 -5.70
CA PHE A 367 20.31 10.38 -6.05
C PHE A 367 20.06 10.41 -7.56
N GLY A 368 21.06 9.98 -8.32
CA GLY A 368 20.94 9.69 -9.74
C GLY A 368 20.27 8.33 -9.95
N SER A 369 19.09 8.33 -10.57
CA SER A 369 18.46 7.14 -11.15
C SER A 369 19.46 6.47 -12.11
N LEU A 370 19.94 5.28 -11.76
CA LEU A 370 20.67 4.41 -12.67
C LEU A 370 19.71 3.32 -13.14
N ASP A 371 19.32 3.46 -14.39
CA ASP A 371 18.74 2.41 -15.22
C ASP A 371 19.75 1.26 -15.34
N ASP A 372 19.44 0.10 -14.77
CA ASP A 372 20.12 -1.14 -15.11
C ASP A 372 19.35 -1.82 -16.26
N GLN A 373 19.91 -1.67 -17.46
CA GLN A 373 19.71 -2.58 -18.57
C GLN A 373 20.21 -3.97 -18.14
N MET A 374 19.31 -4.95 -18.06
CA MET A 374 19.68 -6.36 -18.08
C MET A 374 19.16 -6.97 -19.37
N ASP A 375 20.10 -7.57 -20.10
CA ASP A 375 19.91 -8.28 -21.36
C ASP A 375 18.87 -9.40 -21.23
N ASP A 376 17.88 -9.36 -22.14
CA ASP A 376 16.96 -10.45 -22.43
C ASP A 376 17.71 -11.56 -23.19
N ASP A 377 18.07 -12.65 -22.50
CA ASP A 377 18.24 -13.95 -23.15
C ASP A 377 17.98 -15.08 -22.14
N ASP A 378 16.72 -15.52 -22.07
CA ASP A 378 16.30 -16.89 -21.75
C ASP A 378 14.78 -16.98 -21.96
N SER A 379 14.39 -17.19 -23.21
CA SER A 379 13.00 -17.41 -23.62
C SER A 379 12.79 -18.88 -23.98
N GLU A 380 12.27 -19.68 -23.05
CA GLU A 380 11.56 -20.93 -23.38
C GLU A 380 10.36 -21.15 -22.44
N ASP A 381 9.17 -21.04 -23.05
CA ASP A 381 7.88 -21.70 -22.76
C ASP A 381 7.18 -21.54 -21.40
N LEU A 382 6.41 -20.45 -21.28
CA LEU A 382 5.14 -20.41 -20.52
C LEU A 382 4.07 -19.63 -21.31
N ASN A 383 3.72 -20.13 -22.49
CA ASN A 383 2.59 -19.64 -23.30
C ASN A 383 1.63 -20.79 -23.62
N ALA A 384 0.73 -21.08 -22.70
CA ALA A 384 -0.55 -21.72 -22.99
C ALA A 384 -1.47 -21.57 -21.78
N LEU A 385 -2.39 -20.58 -21.82
CA LEU A 385 -3.72 -20.59 -21.17
C LEU A 385 -4.37 -19.20 -21.31
N SER A 386 -4.86 -18.89 -22.51
CA SER A 386 -5.84 -17.81 -22.71
C SER A 386 -6.54 -17.98 -24.06
N ILE A 387 -7.31 -19.06 -24.22
CA ILE A 387 -8.42 -19.12 -25.19
C ILE A 387 -9.48 -20.08 -24.62
N ALA A 388 -10.63 -19.53 -24.22
CA ALA A 388 -11.99 -20.09 -24.36
C ALA A 388 -12.89 -19.78 -23.15
N SER A 389 -13.57 -18.63 -23.20
CA SER A 389 -14.94 -18.50 -22.69
C SER A 389 -15.59 -17.24 -23.25
N LYS A 390 -15.91 -17.28 -24.55
CA LYS A 390 -17.02 -16.51 -25.13
C LYS A 390 -18.25 -17.43 -25.16
N ASP A 391 -19.40 -16.81 -24.96
CA ASP A 391 -20.77 -17.35 -25.00
C ASP A 391 -21.35 -17.85 -23.67
N MET A 392 -21.89 -16.89 -22.91
CA MET A 392 -23.16 -17.02 -22.16
C MET A 392 -23.62 -15.61 -21.76
N ALA A 393 -23.98 -14.80 -22.75
CA ALA A 393 -24.70 -13.55 -22.57
C ALA A 393 -25.91 -13.60 -23.50
N GLU A 394 -27.06 -14.01 -22.96
CA GLU A 394 -28.42 -13.60 -23.39
C GLU A 394 -29.45 -14.49 -22.68
N SER A 395 -30.03 -13.99 -21.58
CA SER A 395 -31.45 -14.17 -21.18
C SER A 395 -31.69 -13.80 -19.72
N PHE A 396 -31.83 -12.51 -19.41
CA PHE A 396 -32.66 -12.09 -18.27
C PHE A 396 -33.35 -10.76 -18.59
N SER A 397 -34.56 -10.89 -19.15
CA SER A 397 -35.54 -9.81 -19.25
C SER A 397 -36.45 -9.83 -18.02
N SER A 398 -36.61 -8.66 -17.41
CA SER A 398 -37.77 -8.16 -16.65
C SER A 398 -38.28 -8.95 -15.43
N ASN A 399 -37.92 -8.48 -14.23
CA ASN A 399 -38.87 -8.11 -13.16
C ASN A 399 -38.19 -7.26 -12.05
N PRO A 400 -38.81 -6.19 -11.54
CA PRO A 400 -38.22 -5.31 -10.54
C PRO A 400 -38.73 -5.65 -9.13
N SER A 401 -37.94 -6.35 -8.31
CA SER A 401 -38.20 -6.44 -6.87
C SER A 401 -37.05 -7.10 -6.10
N SER A 402 -36.07 -6.30 -5.71
CA SER A 402 -35.36 -6.33 -4.42
C SER A 402 -34.13 -5.44 -4.55
N THR A 403 -34.30 -4.15 -4.29
CA THR A 403 -33.18 -3.22 -4.06
C THR A 403 -32.32 -3.78 -2.92
N SER A 404 -31.15 -4.30 -3.27
CA SER A 404 -30.06 -4.47 -2.32
C SER A 404 -29.75 -3.11 -1.70
N GLU A 405 -29.80 -3.04 -0.37
CA GLU A 405 -29.58 -1.84 0.41
C GLU A 405 -28.23 -1.19 0.04
N LEU A 406 -28.30 0.05 -0.45
CA LEU A 406 -27.15 0.91 -0.70
C LEU A 406 -26.47 1.20 0.65
N GLY A 407 -25.14 1.03 0.73
CA GLY A 407 -24.33 1.01 1.95
C GLY A 407 -24.74 2.02 3.04
N THR A 408 -25.21 1.48 4.16
CA THR A 408 -25.67 2.22 5.36
C THR A 408 -24.54 2.53 6.35
N SER A 409 -23.27 2.25 6.02
CA SER A 409 -22.16 2.54 6.94
C SER A 409 -21.93 4.06 7.04
N ASN A 410 -21.76 4.54 8.27
CA ASN A 410 -21.40 5.92 8.57
C ASN A 410 -19.88 6.08 8.70
N ARG A 411 -19.11 5.26 7.97
CA ARG A 411 -17.64 5.25 7.99
C ARG A 411 -17.11 5.79 6.67
N ALA A 412 -16.09 6.63 6.75
CA ALA A 412 -15.34 7.16 5.63
C ALA A 412 -13.99 6.44 5.50
N ALA A 413 -13.49 6.30 4.28
CA ALA A 413 -12.09 5.97 4.04
C ALA A 413 -11.36 7.16 3.41
N PHE A 414 -10.28 7.57 4.07
CA PHE A 414 -9.30 8.50 3.55
C PHE A 414 -8.31 7.77 2.64
N VAL A 415 -8.43 7.97 1.33
CA VAL A 415 -7.62 7.31 0.31
C VAL A 415 -6.32 8.09 0.09
N PHE A 416 -5.19 7.41 0.21
CA PHE A 416 -3.86 7.96 0.00
C PHE A 416 -3.03 7.11 -0.94
N ASP A 417 -1.91 7.63 -1.43
CA ASP A 417 -0.97 6.90 -2.28
C ASP A 417 0.39 6.67 -1.60
N SER A 418 1.26 5.95 -2.29
CA SER A 418 2.62 5.62 -1.85
C SER A 418 3.50 6.82 -1.51
N SER A 419 3.23 8.01 -2.07
CA SER A 419 4.02 9.21 -1.77
C SER A 419 3.85 9.62 -0.30
N LEU A 420 2.62 9.52 0.24
CA LEU A 420 2.36 9.81 1.65
C LEU A 420 3.07 8.82 2.58
N ALA A 421 3.01 7.53 2.24
CA ALA A 421 3.67 6.50 3.05
C ALA A 421 5.21 6.65 3.03
N ALA A 422 5.79 6.94 1.86
CA ALA A 422 7.23 7.20 1.71
C ALA A 422 7.66 8.42 2.54
N PHE A 423 6.87 9.48 2.48
CA PHE A 423 7.05 10.68 3.28
C PHE A 423 7.07 10.41 4.80
N LEU A 424 6.09 9.65 5.31
CA LEU A 424 6.02 9.32 6.75
C LEU A 424 7.15 8.38 7.21
N MET A 425 7.78 7.64 6.29
CA MET A 425 8.92 6.76 6.60
C MET A 425 10.27 7.49 6.70
N MET A 426 10.32 8.79 6.41
CA MET A 426 11.55 9.57 6.53
C MET A 426 11.96 9.68 8.01
N GLY A 427 13.18 9.23 8.32
CA GLY A 427 13.67 9.05 9.69
C GLY A 427 13.77 10.33 10.54
N ASN A 428 13.60 11.51 9.93
CA ASN A 428 13.75 12.79 10.60
C ASN A 428 12.46 13.28 11.30
N LEU A 429 11.28 12.74 10.96
CA LEU A 429 10.00 13.22 11.50
C LEU A 429 9.75 12.78 12.95
N SER A 430 9.77 11.46 13.18
CA SER A 430 9.73 10.85 14.50
C SER A 430 9.97 9.35 14.43
N GLN A 431 10.68 8.79 15.42
CA GLN A 431 10.86 7.35 15.55
C GLN A 431 9.53 6.62 15.88
N SER A 432 8.57 7.29 16.53
CA SER A 432 7.28 6.70 16.91
C SER A 432 6.36 6.46 15.72
N LEU A 433 6.46 7.31 14.68
CA LEU A 433 5.61 7.26 13.49
C LEU A 433 5.96 6.10 12.55
N LYS A 434 7.17 5.55 12.69
CA LYS A 434 7.71 4.53 11.77
C LYS A 434 6.83 3.28 11.69
N SER A 435 6.29 2.80 12.81
CA SER A 435 5.42 1.61 12.83
C SER A 435 4.12 1.85 12.06
N HIS A 436 3.51 3.03 12.24
CA HIS A 436 2.31 3.43 11.50
C HIS A 436 2.60 3.63 10.01
N ALA A 437 3.73 4.26 9.66
CA ALA A 437 4.13 4.46 8.27
C ALA A 437 4.38 3.12 7.55
N VAL A 438 5.04 2.17 8.20
CA VAL A 438 5.23 0.80 7.67
C VAL A 438 3.89 0.08 7.52
N THR A 439 2.97 0.25 8.48
CA THR A 439 1.61 -0.31 8.39
C THR A 439 0.85 0.25 7.19
N LEU A 440 0.86 1.58 7.02
CA LEU A 440 0.24 2.27 5.89
C LEU A 440 0.86 1.86 4.54
N PHE A 441 2.16 1.53 4.51
CA PHE A 441 2.81 1.07 3.29
C PHE A 441 2.49 -0.40 2.97
N GLU A 442 2.70 -1.31 3.92
CA GLU A 442 2.61 -2.76 3.71
C GLU A 442 1.18 -3.30 3.73
N VAL A 443 0.42 -2.95 4.76
CA VAL A 443 -0.99 -3.35 4.88
C VAL A 443 -1.83 -2.50 3.94
N GLY A 444 -1.50 -1.22 3.84
CA GLY A 444 -2.32 -0.27 3.09
C GLY A 444 -3.63 0.09 3.79
N LYS A 445 -3.76 -0.18 5.10
CA LYS A 445 -4.94 0.19 5.89
C LYS A 445 -4.56 0.55 7.32
N LEU A 446 -5.16 1.62 7.85
CA LEU A 446 -5.13 1.98 9.27
C LEU A 446 -6.57 2.22 9.74
N ALA A 447 -7.03 1.44 10.71
CA ALA A 447 -8.39 1.51 11.23
C ALA A 447 -8.57 2.68 12.22
N ASP A 448 -9.81 3.17 12.36
CA ASP A 448 -10.14 4.28 13.28
C ASP A 448 -9.68 4.05 14.73
N GLU A 449 -9.66 2.79 15.20
CA GLU A 449 -9.20 2.43 16.55
C GLU A 449 -7.79 2.92 16.86
N TYR A 450 -6.89 2.85 15.87
CA TYR A 450 -5.50 3.30 15.99
C TYR A 450 -5.30 4.74 15.50
N MET A 451 -6.36 5.38 15.01
CA MET A 451 -6.28 6.74 14.52
C MET A 451 -5.96 7.71 15.65
N ALA A 452 -6.48 7.50 16.86
CA ALA A 452 -6.19 8.37 18.00
C ALA A 452 -4.67 8.37 18.33
N ASP A 453 -4.09 7.17 18.45
CA ASP A 453 -2.66 6.99 18.69
C ASP A 453 -1.82 7.59 17.55
N PHE A 454 -2.26 7.43 16.30
CA PHE A 454 -1.58 8.00 15.14
C PHE A 454 -1.63 9.53 15.13
N LEU A 455 -2.77 10.14 15.47
CA LEU A 455 -2.91 11.60 15.56
C LEU A 455 -2.04 12.18 16.68
N GLU A 456 -1.97 11.52 17.85
CA GLU A 456 -1.07 11.93 18.93
C GLU A 456 0.40 11.87 18.49
N GLN A 457 0.78 10.82 17.73
CA GLN A 457 2.13 10.73 17.17
C GLN A 457 2.42 11.81 16.12
N LEU A 458 1.45 12.15 15.26
CA LEU A 458 1.58 13.25 14.30
C LEU A 458 1.71 14.61 15.00
N GLU A 459 1.00 14.82 16.13
CA GLU A 459 1.16 16.02 16.95
C GLU A 459 2.55 16.16 17.57
N SER A 460 3.19 15.03 17.87
CA SER A 460 4.53 14.97 18.46
C SER A 460 5.67 15.19 17.46
N VAL A 461 5.37 15.39 16.17
CA VAL A 461 6.39 15.58 15.12
C VAL A 461 7.19 16.86 15.38
N ASN A 462 8.51 16.75 15.22
CA ASN A 462 9.41 17.87 15.39
C ASN A 462 9.09 18.98 14.37
N GLN A 463 8.89 20.20 14.86
CA GLN A 463 8.76 21.37 13.99
C GLN A 463 10.14 21.86 13.61
N PHE A 464 10.49 21.73 12.33
CA PHE A 464 11.77 22.18 11.80
C PHE A 464 11.64 23.60 11.26
N ALA A 465 12.66 24.42 11.48
CA ALA A 465 12.62 25.84 11.14
C ALA A 465 13.11 26.16 9.72
N GLU A 466 13.95 25.30 9.10
CA GLU A 466 14.50 25.54 7.77
C GLU A 466 14.77 24.22 7.01
N GLY A 467 14.73 24.30 5.67
CA GLY A 467 15.11 23.21 4.75
C GLY A 467 13.98 22.23 4.41
N GLU A 468 14.33 21.12 3.76
CA GLU A 468 13.36 20.06 3.37
C GLU A 468 12.61 19.48 4.58
N ALA A 469 13.27 19.43 5.74
CA ALA A 469 12.68 18.95 6.99
C ALA A 469 11.49 19.81 7.46
N GLN A 470 11.51 21.12 7.21
CA GLN A 470 10.37 22.00 7.52
C GLN A 470 9.14 21.57 6.71
N ARG A 471 9.31 21.36 5.40
CA ARG A 471 8.21 20.97 4.50
C ARG A 471 7.61 19.65 4.92
N TYR A 472 8.47 18.70 5.28
CA TYR A 472 8.04 17.44 5.83
C TYR A 472 7.18 17.63 7.09
N SER A 473 7.60 18.49 8.03
CA SER A 473 6.76 18.78 9.20
C SER A 473 5.44 19.47 8.82
N GLU A 474 5.43 20.36 7.82
CA GLU A 474 4.20 21.03 7.34
C GLU A 474 3.21 20.06 6.71
N HIS A 475 3.68 19.09 5.93
CA HIS A 475 2.85 18.04 5.32
C HIS A 475 2.26 17.10 6.38
N ALA A 476 3.03 16.73 7.41
CA ALA A 476 2.53 15.97 8.56
C ALA A 476 1.43 16.74 9.30
N MET A 477 1.61 18.06 9.49
CA MET A 477 0.59 18.91 10.11
C MET A 477 -0.67 19.07 9.24
N ALA A 478 -0.52 19.16 7.92
CA ALA A 478 -1.67 19.20 7.00
C ALA A 478 -2.46 17.87 7.03
N LEU A 479 -1.77 16.72 7.11
CA LEU A 479 -2.40 15.42 7.30
C LEU A 479 -3.16 15.36 8.64
N LEU A 480 -2.53 15.83 9.73
CA LEU A 480 -3.15 15.92 11.04
C LEU A 480 -4.43 16.77 11.01
N ASP A 481 -4.37 17.97 10.42
CA ASP A 481 -5.51 18.89 10.30
C ASP A 481 -6.65 18.24 9.48
N SER A 482 -6.31 17.53 8.40
CA SER A 482 -7.26 16.79 7.56
C SER A 482 -7.98 15.69 8.33
N LEU A 483 -7.22 14.81 8.98
CA LEU A 483 -7.76 13.65 9.67
C LEU A 483 -8.58 14.06 10.90
N LYS A 484 -8.16 15.10 11.62
CA LYS A 484 -8.98 15.69 12.70
C LYS A 484 -10.31 16.21 12.16
N SER A 485 -10.29 16.97 11.07
CA SER A 485 -11.50 17.51 10.45
C SER A 485 -12.45 16.40 9.98
N LEU A 486 -11.94 15.30 9.45
CA LEU A 486 -12.74 14.16 9.03
C LEU A 486 -13.34 13.42 10.23
N LYS A 487 -12.53 13.17 11.27
CA LYS A 487 -12.92 12.44 12.48
C LYS A 487 -13.97 13.16 13.33
N GLU A 488 -14.05 14.49 13.24
CA GLU A 488 -15.13 15.27 13.86
C GLU A 488 -16.53 14.91 13.32
N GLU A 489 -16.62 14.51 12.04
CA GLU A 489 -17.91 14.26 11.38
C GLU A 489 -18.21 12.76 11.20
N VAL A 490 -17.19 11.94 10.93
CA VAL A 490 -17.35 10.55 10.48
C VAL A 490 -16.20 9.67 11.01
N GLU A 491 -16.51 8.41 11.39
CA GLU A 491 -15.47 7.41 11.66
C GLU A 491 -14.58 7.25 10.42
N THR A 492 -13.27 7.39 10.57
CA THR A 492 -12.35 7.51 9.44
C THR A 492 -11.25 6.46 9.50
N ASP A 493 -11.15 5.66 8.45
CA ASP A 493 -9.99 4.82 8.18
C ASP A 493 -9.06 5.50 7.18
N MET A 494 -7.79 5.12 7.17
CA MET A 494 -6.90 5.40 6.04
C MET A 494 -6.73 4.14 5.19
N VAL A 495 -6.82 4.29 3.87
CA VAL A 495 -6.66 3.20 2.90
C VAL A 495 -5.72 3.63 1.77
N ARG A 496 -4.71 2.81 1.49
CA ARG A 496 -3.79 3.03 0.38
C ARG A 496 -4.45 2.59 -0.93
N GLY A 497 -4.58 3.48 -1.91
CA GLY A 497 -5.24 3.17 -3.17
C GLY A 497 -4.57 2.02 -3.93
N GLU A 498 -3.23 1.95 -3.92
CA GLU A 498 -2.51 0.91 -4.66
C GLU A 498 -2.61 -0.49 -4.02
N SER A 499 -2.81 -0.59 -2.69
CA SER A 499 -2.92 -1.91 -2.03
C SER A 499 -4.16 -2.66 -2.48
N LEU A 500 -5.22 -1.94 -2.89
CA LEU A 500 -6.44 -2.50 -3.42
C LEU A 500 -6.22 -3.23 -4.75
N LEU A 501 -5.16 -2.91 -5.52
CA LEU A 501 -4.84 -3.59 -6.79
C LEU A 501 -4.51 -5.09 -6.61
N SER A 502 -4.19 -5.51 -5.39
CA SER A 502 -4.06 -6.93 -5.07
C SER A 502 -5.37 -7.70 -5.26
N LEU A 503 -6.52 -7.00 -5.23
CA LEU A 503 -7.86 -7.54 -5.42
C LEU A 503 -8.36 -7.26 -6.84
N ASP A 504 -9.12 -8.20 -7.41
CA ASP A 504 -9.81 -7.99 -8.68
C ASP A 504 -10.91 -6.92 -8.56
N SER A 505 -11.31 -6.34 -9.69
CA SER A 505 -12.24 -5.21 -9.73
C SER A 505 -13.58 -5.48 -9.03
N ALA A 506 -14.13 -6.68 -9.15
CA ALA A 506 -15.41 -7.03 -8.53
C ALA A 506 -15.27 -7.19 -7.01
N THR A 507 -14.18 -7.84 -6.57
CA THR A 507 -13.86 -8.00 -5.15
C THR A 507 -13.57 -6.66 -4.48
N ARG A 508 -12.81 -5.76 -5.13
CA ARG A 508 -12.60 -4.37 -4.64
C ARG A 508 -13.93 -3.66 -4.37
N ALA A 509 -14.88 -3.79 -5.28
CA ALA A 509 -16.18 -3.14 -5.15
C ALA A 509 -16.96 -3.67 -3.96
N ARG A 510 -16.97 -5.00 -3.75
CA ARG A 510 -17.63 -5.64 -2.61
C ARG A 510 -17.00 -5.24 -1.27
N VAL A 511 -15.67 -5.25 -1.19
CA VAL A 511 -14.91 -4.87 0.03
C VAL A 511 -15.21 -3.44 0.41
N LEU A 512 -15.04 -2.50 -0.52
CA LEU A 512 -15.24 -1.09 -0.23
C LEU A 512 -16.71 -0.78 0.10
N ALA A 513 -17.67 -1.36 -0.63
CA ALA A 513 -19.09 -1.05 -0.42
C ALA A 513 -19.65 -1.65 0.88
N LYS A 514 -19.02 -2.72 1.39
CA LYS A 514 -19.35 -3.30 2.70
C LYS A 514 -18.79 -2.44 3.84
N SER A 515 -17.54 -1.98 3.73
CA SER A 515 -16.86 -1.26 4.81
C SER A 515 -17.17 0.24 4.85
N TYR A 516 -17.35 0.91 3.70
CA TYR A 516 -17.36 2.37 3.61
C TYR A 516 -18.61 2.93 2.92
N GLY A 517 -19.12 4.03 3.48
CA GLY A 517 -20.25 4.77 2.93
C GLY A 517 -19.83 5.96 2.06
N ILE A 518 -18.58 6.40 2.18
CA ILE A 518 -17.98 7.49 1.41
C ILE A 518 -16.46 7.33 1.37
N LEU A 519 -15.83 7.72 0.25
CA LEU A 519 -14.39 7.76 0.07
C LEU A 519 -13.93 9.21 -0.08
N VAL A 520 -12.81 9.59 0.53
CA VAL A 520 -12.22 10.93 0.43
C VAL A 520 -10.74 10.79 0.12
N ALA A 521 -10.24 11.33 -0.98
CA ALA A 521 -8.84 11.20 -1.36
C ALA A 521 -7.98 12.37 -0.86
N MET A 522 -6.68 12.10 -0.69
CA MET A 522 -5.66 13.15 -0.72
C MET A 522 -5.55 13.79 -2.12
N ALA A 523 -4.99 14.98 -2.19
CA ALA A 523 -4.72 15.70 -3.43
C ALA A 523 -3.26 16.21 -3.50
N PRO A 524 -2.58 16.08 -4.65
CA PRO A 524 -2.93 15.20 -5.77
C PRO A 524 -2.86 13.71 -5.36
N LEU A 525 -3.57 12.85 -6.09
CA LEU A 525 -3.55 11.40 -5.91
C LEU A 525 -2.96 10.74 -7.16
N SER A 526 -2.05 9.79 -6.99
CA SER A 526 -1.46 9.02 -8.10
C SER A 526 -2.52 8.28 -8.93
N VAL A 527 -2.23 8.12 -10.22
CA VAL A 527 -3.09 7.38 -11.17
C VAL A 527 -3.32 5.93 -10.69
N ASP A 528 -2.29 5.29 -10.13
CA ASP A 528 -2.35 3.93 -9.58
C ASP A 528 -3.37 3.81 -8.43
N ALA A 529 -3.47 4.84 -7.59
CA ALA A 529 -4.41 4.88 -6.48
C ALA A 529 -5.87 5.19 -6.90
N CYS A 530 -6.11 5.57 -8.17
CA CYS A 530 -7.44 5.94 -8.69
C CYS A 530 -8.30 4.74 -9.16
N THR A 531 -7.89 3.50 -8.92
CA THR A 531 -8.56 2.27 -9.46
C THR A 531 -9.79 1.81 -8.70
N LEU A 532 -10.45 2.75 -8.04
CA LEU A 532 -11.61 2.52 -7.20
C LEU A 532 -12.85 2.26 -8.09
N PRO A 533 -13.70 1.28 -7.74
CA PRO A 533 -14.97 1.04 -8.42
C PRO A 533 -15.99 2.11 -8.00
N ILE A 534 -15.99 3.22 -8.73
CA ILE A 534 -16.71 4.44 -8.36
C ILE A 534 -18.21 4.35 -8.65
N SER A 535 -18.67 3.34 -9.40
CA SER A 535 -20.10 3.12 -9.65
C SER A 535 -20.90 2.74 -8.40
N SER A 536 -20.24 2.33 -7.30
CA SER A 536 -20.91 1.84 -6.08
C SER A 536 -20.86 2.78 -4.88
N ILE A 537 -19.89 3.70 -4.79
CA ILE A 537 -19.61 4.46 -3.56
C ILE A 537 -19.32 5.93 -3.91
N PRO A 538 -19.92 6.90 -3.19
CA PRO A 538 -19.58 8.32 -3.34
C PRO A 538 -18.09 8.56 -3.10
N PHE A 539 -17.41 9.24 -4.03
CA PHE A 539 -15.98 9.50 -3.94
C PHE A 539 -15.64 10.98 -4.08
N ILE A 540 -15.01 11.54 -3.06
CA ILE A 540 -14.43 12.89 -3.11
C ILE A 540 -12.97 12.77 -3.51
N GLY A 541 -12.71 12.73 -4.82
CA GLY A 541 -11.39 12.51 -5.39
C GLY A 541 -11.47 12.33 -6.91
N PRO A 542 -10.35 12.01 -7.58
CA PRO A 542 -10.33 11.78 -9.03
C PRO A 542 -11.19 10.56 -9.41
N SER A 543 -12.25 10.78 -10.19
CA SER A 543 -13.33 9.81 -10.38
C SER A 543 -13.00 8.64 -11.32
N ASN A 544 -11.81 8.60 -11.88
CA ASN A 544 -11.21 7.49 -12.62
C ASN A 544 -9.71 7.81 -12.81
N PRO A 545 -8.86 6.85 -13.22
CA PRO A 545 -7.46 7.10 -13.55
C PRO A 545 -7.27 8.26 -14.55
N GLU A 546 -8.20 8.39 -15.51
CA GLU A 546 -8.17 9.45 -16.51
C GLU A 546 -8.43 10.86 -15.94
N SER A 547 -9.12 10.98 -14.79
CA SER A 547 -9.34 12.25 -14.09
C SER A 547 -8.04 12.86 -13.55
N SER A 548 -7.04 12.02 -13.28
CA SER A 548 -5.70 12.45 -12.83
C SER A 548 -4.71 12.58 -13.99
N SER A 549 -5.19 12.54 -15.24
CA SER A 549 -4.35 12.48 -16.43
C SER A 549 -4.40 13.76 -17.28
N PRO A 550 -3.48 13.91 -18.27
CA PRO A 550 -3.58 14.94 -19.29
C PRO A 550 -4.92 14.98 -20.05
N TRP A 551 -5.66 13.86 -20.13
CA TRP A 551 -6.98 13.84 -20.74
C TRP A 551 -7.97 14.74 -20.02
N PHE A 552 -7.94 14.74 -18.68
CA PHE A 552 -8.80 15.62 -17.91
C PHE A 552 -8.46 17.09 -18.13
N ARG A 553 -7.16 17.43 -18.17
CA ARG A 553 -6.70 18.79 -18.52
C ARG A 553 -7.20 19.23 -19.90
N LEU A 554 -7.08 18.39 -20.92
CA LEU A 554 -7.62 18.68 -22.26
C LEU A 554 -9.14 18.88 -22.23
N SER A 555 -9.85 18.12 -21.39
CA SER A 555 -11.30 18.19 -21.26
C SER A 555 -11.75 19.51 -20.61
N ILE A 556 -11.10 19.93 -19.53
CA ILE A 556 -11.40 21.22 -18.90
C ILE A 556 -11.04 22.40 -19.82
N TYR A 557 -9.97 22.30 -20.63
CA TYR A 557 -9.61 23.34 -21.58
C TYR A 557 -10.63 23.45 -22.70
N GLY A 558 -11.06 22.32 -23.27
CA GLY A 558 -12.11 22.28 -24.29
C GLY A 558 -13.46 22.80 -23.78
N LEU A 559 -13.82 22.49 -22.53
CA LEU A 559 -15.06 22.93 -21.90
C LEU A 559 -15.07 24.43 -21.59
N THR A 560 -13.99 24.94 -21.01
CA THR A 560 -13.93 26.33 -20.54
C THR A 560 -13.52 27.31 -21.64
N CYS A 561 -12.86 26.82 -22.69
CA CYS A 561 -12.07 27.61 -23.65
C CYS A 561 -10.95 28.40 -22.96
N SER A 562 -10.43 27.90 -21.84
CA SER A 562 -9.38 28.53 -21.05
C SER A 562 -8.31 27.50 -20.69
N GLY A 563 -7.07 27.76 -21.13
CA GLY A 563 -5.91 26.93 -20.84
C GLY A 563 -4.68 27.38 -21.62
N PRO A 564 -3.47 26.95 -21.23
CA PRO A 564 -2.26 27.16 -22.02
C PRO A 564 -2.29 26.29 -23.29
N THR A 565 -1.66 26.75 -24.38
CA THR A 565 -1.50 25.92 -25.58
C THR A 565 -0.76 24.64 -25.21
N SER A 566 -1.33 23.50 -25.56
CA SER A 566 -0.88 22.20 -25.05
C SER A 566 -0.88 21.13 -26.16
N LEU A 567 0.09 20.22 -26.11
CA LEU A 567 0.19 19.07 -27.00
C LEU A 567 0.40 17.78 -26.20
N PHE A 568 -0.34 16.73 -26.55
CA PHE A 568 -0.18 15.41 -25.97
C PHE A 568 0.40 14.45 -26.99
N TYR A 569 1.62 13.97 -26.74
CA TYR A 569 2.35 13.11 -27.66
C TYR A 569 2.26 11.62 -27.27
N PRO A 570 2.01 10.72 -28.24
CA PRO A 570 2.12 9.28 -28.04
C PRO A 570 3.56 8.86 -27.70
N LYS A 571 3.68 7.81 -26.87
CA LYS A 571 4.96 7.11 -26.67
C LYS A 571 5.53 6.64 -28.01
N GLY A 572 6.82 6.81 -28.20
CA GLY A 572 7.56 6.47 -29.42
C GLY A 572 7.49 7.53 -30.53
N SER A 573 6.86 8.69 -30.26
CA SER A 573 6.85 9.80 -31.21
C SER A 573 8.25 10.39 -31.36
N CYS A 574 8.68 10.63 -32.60
CA CYS A 574 9.92 11.34 -32.90
C CYS A 574 9.59 12.70 -33.51
N ILE A 575 10.10 13.76 -32.89
CA ILE A 575 9.82 15.15 -33.22
C ILE A 575 11.10 15.75 -33.85
N SER A 576 11.00 16.17 -35.11
CA SER A 576 12.10 16.84 -35.82
C SER A 576 12.11 18.36 -35.63
N HIS A 577 10.94 18.95 -35.38
CA HIS A 577 10.74 20.38 -35.19
C HIS A 577 9.68 20.62 -34.11
N LEU A 578 9.89 21.64 -33.29
CA LEU A 578 8.88 22.06 -32.33
C LEU A 578 7.74 22.77 -33.09
N PRO A 579 6.46 22.44 -32.83
CA PRO A 579 5.34 23.07 -33.51
C PRO A 579 5.34 24.59 -33.29
N SER A 580 4.97 25.33 -34.35
CA SER A 580 4.95 26.79 -34.34
C SER A 580 4.08 27.41 -33.24
N LEU A 581 3.11 26.63 -32.75
CA LEU A 581 2.29 26.93 -31.58
C LEU A 581 3.15 27.10 -30.31
N LEU A 582 4.06 26.16 -30.03
CA LEU A 582 4.88 26.16 -28.82
C LEU A 582 6.16 27.01 -28.95
N CYS A 583 6.66 27.26 -30.16
CA CYS A 583 7.89 28.03 -30.40
C CYS A 583 7.88 29.45 -29.81
N ARG A 584 6.70 29.99 -29.50
CA ARG A 584 6.54 31.36 -28.98
C ARG A 584 6.82 31.45 -27.49
N SER A 585 6.74 30.34 -26.77
CA SER A 585 7.04 30.29 -25.35
C SER A 585 8.53 30.00 -25.14
N PRO A 586 9.25 30.69 -24.24
CA PRO A 586 10.65 30.38 -23.94
C PRO A 586 10.82 29.22 -22.96
N ARG A 587 9.77 28.87 -22.21
CA ARG A 587 9.73 27.72 -21.31
C ARG A 587 8.51 26.85 -21.63
N LEU A 588 8.65 25.55 -21.40
CA LEU A 588 7.61 24.56 -21.59
C LEU A 588 7.48 23.71 -20.33
N LEU A 589 6.25 23.35 -19.98
CA LEU A 589 5.94 22.41 -18.92
C LEU A 589 5.76 21.03 -19.53
N LEU A 590 6.60 20.08 -19.13
CA LEU A 590 6.51 18.67 -19.47
C LEU A 590 5.84 17.92 -18.32
N SER A 591 4.77 17.20 -18.60
CA SER A 591 4.09 16.35 -17.62
C SER A 591 3.89 14.95 -18.20
N SER A 592 4.09 13.92 -17.38
CA SER A 592 3.74 12.54 -17.70
C SER A 592 2.90 11.97 -16.56
N ALA A 593 2.25 10.84 -16.78
CA ALA A 593 1.47 10.16 -15.73
C ALA A 593 2.37 9.58 -14.62
N ASN A 594 3.62 9.22 -14.96
CA ASN A 594 4.52 8.47 -14.09
C ASN A 594 5.67 9.31 -13.51
N HIS A 595 5.87 10.53 -14.02
CA HIS A 595 7.02 11.37 -13.69
C HIS A 595 6.56 12.74 -13.21
N GLU A 596 7.29 13.30 -12.26
CA GLU A 596 7.02 14.65 -11.78
C GLU A 596 7.12 15.68 -12.93
N PRO A 597 6.25 16.71 -12.96
CA PRO A 597 6.30 17.73 -13.98
C PRO A 597 7.62 18.52 -13.97
N GLN A 598 8.18 18.73 -15.15
CA GLN A 598 9.46 19.43 -15.33
C GLN A 598 9.29 20.67 -16.20
N ILE A 599 9.93 21.78 -15.82
CA ILE A 599 9.99 22.99 -16.65
C ILE A 599 11.31 22.97 -17.42
N VAL A 600 11.20 23.04 -18.74
CA VAL A 600 12.34 22.95 -19.66
C VAL A 600 12.36 24.16 -20.59
N SER A 601 13.55 24.66 -20.90
CA SER A 601 13.72 25.73 -21.88
C SER A 601 13.44 25.23 -23.29
N THR A 602 12.75 26.05 -24.08
CA THR A 602 12.47 25.78 -25.49
C THR A 602 13.73 25.60 -26.34
N HIS A 603 14.88 26.13 -25.92
CA HIS A 603 16.15 26.02 -26.66
C HIS A 603 16.72 24.60 -26.72
N HIS A 604 16.46 23.76 -25.72
CA HIS A 604 17.01 22.40 -25.62
C HIS A 604 15.94 21.31 -25.60
N ILE A 605 14.68 21.65 -25.91
CA ILE A 605 13.55 20.74 -25.72
C ILE A 605 13.56 19.53 -26.66
N LEU A 606 14.08 19.66 -27.89
CA LEU A 606 13.93 18.61 -28.91
C LEU A 606 14.66 17.30 -28.55
N PRO A 607 15.96 17.30 -28.20
CA PRO A 607 16.64 16.09 -27.74
C PRO A 607 15.98 15.50 -26.50
N THR A 608 15.76 16.34 -25.47
CA THR A 608 15.16 15.92 -24.20
C THR A 608 13.79 15.27 -24.41
N LEU A 609 12.90 15.90 -25.18
CA LEU A 609 11.56 15.39 -25.42
C LEU A 609 11.58 14.09 -26.23
N ASN A 610 12.45 13.96 -27.23
CA ASN A 610 12.59 12.71 -27.99
C ASN A 610 13.08 11.55 -27.09
N ASP A 611 14.06 11.79 -26.22
CA ASP A 611 14.55 10.77 -25.28
C ASP A 611 13.46 10.34 -24.31
N LEU A 612 12.72 11.31 -23.77
CA LEU A 612 11.59 11.07 -22.86
C LEU A 612 10.45 10.28 -23.55
N LEU A 613 10.14 10.60 -24.81
CA LEU A 613 9.09 9.94 -25.58
C LEU A 613 9.40 8.47 -25.92
N MET A 614 10.66 8.04 -25.88
CA MET A 614 11.00 6.62 -26.05
C MET A 614 10.37 5.73 -24.96
N THR A 615 10.20 6.28 -23.75
CA THR A 615 9.75 5.51 -22.59
C THR A 615 8.28 5.73 -22.25
N ASN A 616 7.78 6.96 -22.38
CA ASN A 616 6.43 7.35 -21.94
C ASN A 616 5.74 8.33 -22.90
N ALA A 617 4.41 8.47 -22.77
CA ALA A 617 3.68 9.58 -23.39
C ALA A 617 3.89 10.87 -22.56
N TYR A 618 3.95 12.01 -23.25
CA TYR A 618 4.23 13.32 -22.62
C TYR A 618 3.25 14.39 -23.06
N PHE A 619 2.78 15.14 -22.06
CA PHE A 619 1.98 16.34 -22.23
C PHE A 619 2.87 17.58 -22.12
N VAL A 620 2.87 18.41 -23.16
CA VAL A 620 3.75 19.56 -23.34
C VAL A 620 2.91 20.82 -23.38
N GLN A 621 3.15 21.75 -22.46
CA GLN A 621 2.34 22.97 -22.33
C GLN A 621 3.20 24.22 -22.41
N GLU A 622 2.66 25.31 -22.95
CA GLU A 622 3.28 26.64 -22.83
C GLU A 622 3.41 27.04 -21.36
N TYR A 623 4.59 27.54 -20.97
CA TYR A 623 4.83 28.05 -19.62
C TYR A 623 5.38 29.49 -19.65
N PRO A 624 4.77 30.44 -18.92
CA PRO A 624 5.13 31.85 -18.96
C PRO A 624 6.61 32.14 -18.68
N ALA A 625 7.13 33.15 -19.39
CA ALA A 625 8.51 33.61 -19.30
C ALA A 625 8.77 34.64 -18.20
N ALA A 626 7.73 35.36 -17.79
CA ALA A 626 7.83 36.81 -17.58
C ALA A 626 8.14 37.27 -16.14
N SER A 627 8.44 36.36 -15.21
CA SER A 627 8.92 36.73 -13.87
C SER A 627 9.89 35.68 -13.33
N ASP A 628 10.74 36.10 -12.38
CA ASP A 628 11.60 35.20 -11.60
C ASP A 628 10.81 34.08 -10.89
N SER A 629 9.50 34.27 -10.71
CA SER A 629 8.52 33.27 -10.27
C SER A 629 7.14 33.55 -10.92
N PRO A 630 6.62 32.71 -11.84
CA PRO A 630 5.22 32.83 -12.29
C PRO A 630 4.30 32.60 -11.09
N GLU A 631 3.20 33.36 -10.99
CA GLU A 631 2.25 33.20 -9.88
C GLU A 631 1.22 32.11 -10.20
N LEU A 632 1.12 31.11 -9.33
CA LEU A 632 0.04 30.12 -9.34
C LEU A 632 -1.02 30.53 -8.32
N VAL A 633 -2.27 30.62 -8.78
CA VAL A 633 -3.41 30.91 -7.90
C VAL A 633 -4.22 29.63 -7.71
N TYR A 634 -4.38 29.20 -6.46
CA TYR A 634 -5.20 28.06 -6.08
C TYR A 634 -6.57 28.53 -5.61
N VAL A 635 -7.63 28.16 -6.32
CA VAL A 635 -9.01 28.52 -5.98
C VAL A 635 -9.70 27.30 -5.36
N PRO A 636 -9.84 27.24 -4.01
CA PRO A 636 -10.44 26.10 -3.32
C PRO A 636 -11.96 26.00 -3.57
N PHE A 637 -12.47 24.78 -3.61
CA PHE A 637 -13.91 24.47 -3.64
C PHE A 637 -14.26 23.40 -2.58
N PRO A 638 -15.50 23.39 -2.04
CA PRO A 638 -16.71 24.08 -2.52
C PRO A 638 -16.73 25.58 -2.21
N TYR A 639 -17.26 26.39 -3.11
CA TYR A 639 -17.29 27.85 -2.96
C TYR A 639 -18.24 28.33 -1.86
N LEU A 640 -17.80 29.34 -1.09
CA LEU A 640 -18.63 29.99 -0.08
C LEU A 640 -19.57 31.01 -0.72
N ASP A 641 -20.73 31.23 -0.12
CA ASP A 641 -21.75 32.13 -0.70
C ASP A 641 -21.33 33.61 -0.59
N GLU A 642 -20.44 33.93 0.34
CA GLU A 642 -19.82 35.26 0.51
C GLU A 642 -18.83 35.56 -0.61
N GLU A 643 -17.99 34.60 -1.00
CA GLU A 643 -17.00 34.73 -2.08
C GLU A 643 -17.66 34.98 -3.45
N LYS A 644 -18.86 34.43 -3.66
CA LYS A 644 -19.64 34.66 -4.88
C LYS A 644 -20.16 36.10 -4.99
N GLN A 645 -20.34 36.80 -3.87
CA GLN A 645 -20.84 38.18 -3.87
C GLN A 645 -19.75 39.18 -4.24
N ASP A 646 -18.48 38.83 -4.02
CA ASP A 646 -17.34 39.67 -4.34
C ASP A 646 -16.99 39.58 -5.82
N LYS A 647 -17.19 40.67 -6.56
CA LYS A 647 -16.99 40.70 -8.01
C LYS A 647 -15.55 40.42 -8.44
N ASP A 648 -14.58 40.73 -7.58
CA ASP A 648 -13.16 40.61 -7.90
C ASP A 648 -12.58 39.26 -7.45
N ALA A 649 -13.37 38.42 -6.78
CA ALA A 649 -12.93 37.10 -6.34
C ALA A 649 -12.70 36.15 -7.53
N PHE A 650 -11.64 35.34 -7.46
CA PHE A 650 -11.33 34.36 -8.51
C PHE A 650 -12.44 33.31 -8.70
N VAL A 651 -13.30 33.08 -7.71
CA VAL A 651 -14.51 32.22 -7.84
C VAL A 651 -15.42 32.69 -8.98
N ASN A 652 -15.43 34.00 -9.27
CA ASN A 652 -16.22 34.61 -10.33
C ASN A 652 -15.51 34.63 -11.70
N HIS A 653 -14.34 34.00 -11.82
CA HIS A 653 -13.64 33.84 -13.09
C HIS A 653 -14.53 33.04 -14.09
N PRO A 654 -14.68 33.48 -15.35
CA PRO A 654 -15.62 32.85 -16.31
C PRO A 654 -15.39 31.35 -16.53
N ALA A 655 -14.13 30.92 -16.56
CA ALA A 655 -13.78 29.50 -16.69
C ALA A 655 -14.18 28.69 -15.44
N ILE A 656 -14.07 29.28 -14.24
CA ILE A 656 -14.40 28.62 -12.98
C ILE A 656 -15.92 28.46 -12.85
N ILE A 657 -16.70 29.48 -13.23
CA ILE A 657 -18.16 29.39 -13.28
C ILE A 657 -18.60 28.26 -14.23
N LYS A 658 -18.02 28.20 -15.43
CA LYS A 658 -18.32 27.11 -16.39
C LYS A 658 -17.98 25.72 -15.82
N LEU A 659 -16.84 25.57 -15.15
CA LEU A 659 -16.49 24.30 -14.49
C LEU A 659 -17.51 23.97 -13.39
N ASN A 660 -17.80 24.92 -12.51
CA ASN A 660 -18.75 24.75 -11.42
C ASN A 660 -20.10 24.19 -11.89
N ASP A 661 -20.61 24.71 -13.01
CA ASP A 661 -21.92 24.36 -13.53
C ASP A 661 -21.94 23.00 -14.26
N GLN A 662 -20.80 22.53 -14.77
CA GLN A 662 -20.69 21.36 -15.65
C GLN A 662 -20.09 20.11 -15.00
N ILE A 663 -19.28 20.25 -13.94
CA ILE A 663 -18.64 19.11 -13.27
C ILE A 663 -19.05 18.94 -11.79
N GLY A 664 -20.02 19.73 -11.32
CA GLY A 664 -20.61 19.53 -10.00
C GLY A 664 -19.68 19.86 -8.81
N LEU A 665 -18.75 20.81 -8.99
CA LEU A 665 -17.82 21.28 -7.94
C LEU A 665 -18.45 21.56 -6.56
N PRO A 666 -19.70 22.08 -6.44
CA PRO A 666 -20.31 22.32 -5.13
C PRO A 666 -20.51 21.06 -4.28
N SER A 667 -20.57 19.89 -4.91
CA SER A 667 -20.78 18.61 -4.24
C SER A 667 -19.47 17.90 -3.89
N MET A 668 -18.33 18.40 -4.36
CA MET A 668 -16.99 17.83 -4.15
C MET A 668 -16.08 18.81 -3.40
N CYS A 669 -14.85 18.41 -3.10
CA CYS A 669 -13.82 19.31 -2.60
C CYS A 669 -12.50 19.15 -3.36
N GLY A 670 -11.69 20.21 -3.33
CA GLY A 670 -10.45 20.30 -4.09
C GLY A 670 -10.09 21.74 -4.42
N TYR A 671 -9.30 21.93 -5.46
CA TYR A 671 -8.89 23.25 -5.91
C TYR A 671 -8.70 23.32 -7.43
N VAL A 672 -8.93 24.51 -7.99
CA VAL A 672 -8.59 24.85 -9.38
C VAL A 672 -7.28 25.63 -9.37
N THR A 673 -6.32 25.24 -10.20
CA THR A 673 -5.06 25.96 -10.37
C THR A 673 -5.17 26.89 -11.57
N LEU A 674 -4.99 28.19 -11.34
CA LEU A 674 -4.88 29.20 -12.37
C LEU A 674 -3.42 29.60 -12.57
N LEU A 675 -3.04 29.78 -13.82
CA LEU A 675 -1.72 30.23 -14.24
C LEU A 675 -1.79 31.65 -14.81
N GLN A 676 -0.98 32.55 -14.27
CA GLN A 676 -0.87 33.92 -14.77
C GLN A 676 -0.06 33.98 -16.08
N ARG A 677 -0.62 34.57 -17.14
CA ARG A 677 0.02 34.66 -18.47
C ARG A 677 0.91 35.89 -18.64
N LYS A 678 0.58 37.01 -18.00
CA LYS A 678 1.30 38.28 -18.10
C LYS A 678 1.79 38.69 -16.71
N ALA A 679 3.11 38.74 -16.52
CA ALA A 679 3.69 39.30 -15.30
C ALA A 679 3.85 40.83 -15.44
N LYS A 680 3.78 41.53 -14.31
CA LYS A 680 4.07 42.97 -14.21
C LYS A 680 5.51 43.25 -14.68
N GLU A 681 5.70 44.18 -15.61
CA GLU A 681 7.00 44.87 -15.74
C GLU A 681 7.21 45.63 -14.42
N LYS A 682 8.05 45.11 -13.51
CA LYS A 682 8.53 45.90 -12.37
C LYS A 682 9.26 47.11 -12.96
N GLN A 683 8.73 48.31 -12.78
CA GLN A 683 9.47 49.54 -13.04
C GLN A 683 10.67 49.59 -12.09
N SER A 684 11.83 49.14 -12.55
CA SER A 684 13.09 49.30 -11.84
C SER A 684 13.53 50.77 -11.96
N GLU A 685 13.14 51.59 -10.98
CA GLU A 685 13.99 52.71 -10.56
C GLU A 685 15.20 52.10 -9.87
N ASP A 686 16.24 51.78 -10.66
CA ASP A 686 17.65 51.65 -10.23
C ASP A 686 18.49 51.23 -11.45
N LYS A 687 18.51 52.09 -12.47
CA LYS A 687 19.47 51.99 -13.59
C LYS A 687 20.78 52.64 -13.19
N GLU A 688 21.60 51.98 -12.36
CA GLU A 688 23.03 52.36 -12.30
C GLU A 688 24.06 51.24 -12.00
N ASN A 689 23.67 49.99 -11.70
CA ASN A 689 24.66 48.93 -11.40
C ASN A 689 24.76 47.72 -12.36
N LEU A 690 24.05 47.73 -13.50
CA LEU A 690 23.99 46.57 -14.42
C LEU A 690 25.13 46.50 -15.46
N LYS A 691 26.39 46.58 -15.03
CA LYS A 691 27.54 46.29 -15.92
C LYS A 691 28.45 45.14 -15.48
N GLU A 692 28.29 44.60 -14.27
CA GLU A 692 29.12 43.46 -13.81
C GLU A 692 28.39 42.10 -13.84
N ASP A 693 27.05 42.06 -13.82
CA ASP A 693 26.30 40.79 -13.77
C ASP A 693 26.14 40.06 -15.13
N ARG A 694 26.47 40.71 -16.25
CA ARG A 694 26.36 40.08 -17.59
C ARG A 694 27.34 38.94 -17.84
N ALA A 695 28.30 38.71 -16.94
CA ALA A 695 29.26 37.62 -17.03
C ALA A 695 28.84 36.36 -16.26
N GLU A 696 27.97 36.48 -15.25
CA GLU A 696 27.48 35.33 -14.47
C GLU A 696 26.18 34.71 -15.03
N GLU A 697 25.38 35.48 -15.77
CA GLU A 697 24.15 35.00 -16.43
C GLU A 697 24.39 33.91 -17.48
N LYS A 698 25.61 33.77 -18.02
CA LYS A 698 25.96 32.70 -18.98
C LYS A 698 26.22 31.33 -18.34
N ARG A 699 26.11 31.18 -17.01
CA ARG A 699 26.43 29.94 -16.30
C ARG A 699 25.25 29.27 -15.59
N ARG A 700 24.03 29.84 -15.65
CA ARG A 700 22.80 29.23 -15.08
C ARG A 700 21.82 28.72 -16.15
N ASP A 701 22.33 28.19 -17.25
CA ASP A 701 21.54 27.30 -18.12
C ASP A 701 21.42 25.92 -17.42
N THR A 702 20.69 25.86 -16.31
CA THR A 702 20.35 24.59 -15.67
C THR A 702 19.32 23.88 -16.55
N ILE A 703 19.70 22.71 -17.06
CA ILE A 703 19.06 21.98 -18.17
C ILE A 703 17.64 21.48 -17.83
N THR A 704 17.28 21.43 -16.56
CA THR A 704 15.94 21.08 -16.07
C THR A 704 15.69 21.90 -14.82
N ILE A 705 14.57 22.61 -14.77
CA ILE A 705 14.10 23.23 -13.54
C ILE A 705 12.98 22.30 -13.04
N PRO A 706 13.19 21.46 -12.00
CA PRO A 706 12.08 20.85 -11.28
C PRO A 706 11.13 21.98 -10.90
N LEU A 707 9.81 21.81 -11.04
CA LEU A 707 8.85 22.88 -10.80
C LEU A 707 9.23 23.62 -9.50
N PRO A 708 9.76 24.86 -9.55
CA PRO A 708 10.35 25.43 -8.37
C PRO A 708 9.25 25.65 -7.34
N GLU A 709 9.45 25.09 -6.16
CA GLU A 709 8.66 25.45 -4.97
C GLU A 709 8.84 26.95 -4.60
N SER A 710 9.66 27.70 -5.36
CA SER A 710 9.82 29.16 -5.33
C SER A 710 8.84 29.92 -6.24
N VAL A 711 7.84 29.24 -6.82
CA VAL A 711 6.67 29.89 -7.44
C VAL A 711 5.84 30.54 -6.33
N GLU A 712 5.54 31.84 -6.44
CA GLU A 712 4.63 32.50 -5.49
C GLU A 712 3.24 31.84 -5.59
N GLN A 713 2.78 31.26 -4.49
CA GLN A 713 1.51 30.54 -4.41
C GLN A 713 0.47 31.42 -3.71
N ARG A 714 -0.56 31.85 -4.44
CA ARG A 714 -1.70 32.58 -3.86
C ARG A 714 -2.85 31.62 -3.63
N VAL A 715 -3.24 31.42 -2.37
CA VAL A 715 -4.41 30.59 -2.01
C VAL A 715 -5.63 31.50 -1.88
N GLY A 716 -6.60 31.33 -2.78
CA GLY A 716 -7.81 32.15 -2.85
C GLY A 716 -7.53 33.62 -3.14
N GLY A 717 -8.53 34.46 -2.83
CA GLY A 717 -8.42 35.92 -2.91
C GLY A 717 -9.03 36.54 -4.17
N ASN A 718 -8.73 37.82 -4.33
CA ASN A 718 -9.28 38.67 -5.39
C ASN A 718 -8.19 39.10 -6.36
N LEU A 719 -8.63 39.60 -7.53
CA LEU A 719 -7.77 40.36 -8.44
C LEU A 719 -7.09 41.51 -7.69
N GLN A 720 -5.79 41.69 -7.87
CA GLN A 720 -5.09 42.87 -7.39
C GLN A 720 -5.33 44.07 -8.31
N SER A 721 -5.02 45.27 -7.81
CA SER A 721 -5.09 46.51 -8.59
C SER A 721 -4.36 46.40 -9.93
N GLY A 722 -5.14 46.42 -11.02
CA GLY A 722 -4.64 46.35 -12.40
C GLY A 722 -4.63 44.95 -13.04
N GLU A 723 -5.03 43.91 -12.31
CA GLU A 723 -5.21 42.55 -12.84
C GLU A 723 -6.61 42.38 -13.43
N THR A 724 -6.72 41.58 -14.49
CA THR A 724 -8.01 41.16 -15.06
C THR A 724 -8.10 39.64 -15.08
N PHE A 725 -9.32 39.10 -15.11
CA PHE A 725 -9.51 37.65 -15.26
C PHE A 725 -8.84 37.08 -16.52
N GLU A 726 -8.72 37.86 -17.61
CA GLU A 726 -8.07 37.42 -18.85
C GLU A 726 -6.57 37.16 -18.71
N ASP A 727 -5.94 37.70 -17.66
CA ASP A 727 -4.53 37.47 -17.38
C ASP A 727 -4.28 36.08 -16.78
N TYR A 728 -5.34 35.35 -16.39
CA TYR A 728 -5.28 34.02 -15.80
C TYR A 728 -5.94 32.99 -16.71
N VAL A 729 -5.35 31.80 -16.79
CA VAL A 729 -5.93 30.65 -17.47
C VAL A 729 -5.97 29.43 -16.58
N VAL A 730 -6.94 28.55 -16.80
CA VAL A 730 -7.02 27.29 -16.06
C VAL A 730 -5.83 26.41 -16.44
N LEU A 731 -5.05 25.99 -15.44
CA LEU A 731 -3.97 25.04 -15.61
C LEU A 731 -4.43 23.63 -15.24
N ASP A 732 -5.08 23.47 -14.10
CA ASP A 732 -5.52 22.16 -13.61
C ASP A 732 -6.73 22.26 -12.68
N CYS A 733 -7.40 21.14 -12.46
CA CYS A 733 -8.44 21.00 -11.43
C CYS A 733 -8.18 19.70 -10.67
N VAL A 734 -7.89 19.81 -9.38
CA VAL A 734 -7.48 18.68 -8.54
C VAL A 734 -8.57 18.43 -7.49
N PHE A 735 -9.02 17.18 -7.41
CA PHE A 735 -10.04 16.74 -6.46
C PHE A 735 -9.41 16.07 -5.24
N GLY A 736 -9.96 16.32 -4.06
CA GLY A 736 -9.50 15.77 -2.79
C GLY A 736 -8.90 16.82 -1.84
N ILE A 737 -8.33 16.35 -0.74
CA ILE A 737 -7.77 17.20 0.33
C ILE A 737 -6.26 17.36 0.13
N PRO A 738 -5.75 18.59 -0.09
CA PRO A 738 -4.33 18.79 -0.39
C PRO A 738 -3.47 18.60 0.85
N LEU A 739 -2.54 17.65 0.81
CA LEU A 739 -1.64 17.38 1.94
C LEU A 739 -0.33 18.16 1.86
N PHE A 740 0.04 18.60 0.66
CA PHE A 740 1.32 19.26 0.40
C PHE A 740 1.27 20.79 0.42
N ASN A 741 0.12 21.37 0.78
CA ASN A 741 -0.04 22.81 0.99
C ASN A 741 -0.96 23.04 2.21
N ARG A 742 -0.38 23.42 3.34
CA ARG A 742 -1.11 23.55 4.61
C ARG A 742 -2.17 24.66 4.60
N THR A 743 -1.89 25.80 3.98
CA THR A 743 -2.85 26.91 3.88
C THR A 743 -4.08 26.49 3.09
N LEU A 744 -3.87 25.84 1.95
CA LEU A 744 -4.95 25.32 1.10
C LEU A 744 -5.71 24.19 1.80
N ASN A 745 -5.01 23.31 2.51
CA ASN A 745 -5.59 22.25 3.33
C ASN A 745 -6.63 22.79 4.32
N GLN A 746 -6.20 23.73 5.17
CA GLN A 746 -7.06 24.32 6.20
C GLN A 746 -8.29 24.99 5.58
N SER A 747 -8.07 25.71 4.48
CA SER A 747 -9.13 26.36 3.71
C SER A 747 -10.17 25.38 3.17
N ILE A 748 -9.75 24.22 2.66
CA ILE A 748 -10.66 23.21 2.10
C ILE A 748 -11.37 22.44 3.22
N CYS A 749 -10.65 22.03 4.27
CA CYS A 749 -11.22 21.35 5.44
C CYS A 749 -12.31 22.20 6.11
N GLU A 750 -12.09 23.50 6.25
CA GLU A 750 -13.10 24.42 6.77
C GLU A 750 -14.36 24.50 5.86
N ARG A 751 -14.17 24.60 4.54
CA ARG A 751 -15.28 24.63 3.57
C ARG A 751 -16.08 23.32 3.57
N VAL A 752 -15.41 22.17 3.67
CA VAL A 752 -16.04 20.85 3.78
C VAL A 752 -16.96 20.79 4.99
N ARG A 753 -16.48 21.26 6.15
CA ARG A 753 -17.26 21.33 7.40
C ARG A 753 -18.45 22.27 7.28
N GLN A 754 -18.23 23.49 6.76
CA GLN A 754 -19.29 24.51 6.65
C GLN A 754 -20.42 24.07 5.70
N LYS A 755 -20.08 23.45 4.57
CA LYS A 755 -21.06 22.95 3.58
C LYS A 755 -21.58 21.53 3.89
N LYS A 756 -21.07 20.88 4.95
CA LYS A 756 -21.45 19.52 5.40
C LYS A 756 -21.37 18.49 4.27
N ILE A 757 -20.32 18.54 3.44
CA ILE A 757 -20.23 17.69 2.24
C ILE A 757 -20.29 16.20 2.60
N LEU A 758 -19.71 15.80 3.74
CA LEU A 758 -19.61 14.40 4.17
C LEU A 758 -20.94 13.83 4.68
N HIS A 759 -21.96 14.68 4.87
CA HIS A 759 -23.26 14.25 5.37
C HIS A 759 -23.95 13.29 4.38
N VAL A 760 -24.67 12.28 4.91
CA VAL A 760 -25.31 11.21 4.14
C VAL A 760 -26.21 11.73 3.00
N ASN A 761 -26.90 12.85 3.22
CA ASN A 761 -27.77 13.48 2.22
C ASN A 761 -27.05 13.96 0.95
N ASN A 762 -25.74 14.21 1.01
CA ASN A 762 -24.95 14.70 -0.13
C ASN A 762 -24.31 13.57 -0.95
N ARG A 763 -24.39 12.32 -0.48
CA ARG A 763 -23.79 11.14 -1.14
C ARG A 763 -24.25 10.96 -2.58
N THR A 764 -25.53 11.17 -2.86
CA THR A 764 -26.10 11.08 -4.22
C THR A 764 -25.59 12.18 -5.14
N ASN A 765 -25.41 13.40 -4.61
CA ASN A 765 -24.88 14.53 -5.37
C ASN A 765 -23.41 14.31 -5.74
N ILE A 766 -22.62 13.73 -4.83
CA ILE A 766 -21.23 13.34 -5.07
C ILE A 766 -21.17 12.29 -6.20
N GLN A 767 -22.00 11.25 -6.15
CA GLN A 767 -22.04 10.23 -7.21
C GLN A 767 -22.43 10.80 -8.57
N PHE A 768 -23.37 11.76 -8.60
CA PHE A 768 -23.72 12.47 -9.82
C PHE A 768 -22.52 13.28 -10.36
N ALA A 769 -21.82 14.02 -9.50
CA ALA A 769 -20.61 14.75 -9.88
C ALA A 769 -19.50 13.81 -10.40
N ASN A 770 -19.28 12.67 -9.73
CA ASN A 770 -18.32 11.65 -10.19
C ASN A 770 -18.63 11.18 -11.61
N LYS A 771 -19.91 10.91 -11.90
CA LYS A 771 -20.36 10.50 -13.22
C LYS A 771 -20.14 11.59 -14.28
N MET A 772 -20.42 12.86 -13.95
CA MET A 772 -20.18 13.98 -14.88
C MET A 772 -18.71 14.14 -15.25
N VAL A 773 -17.79 13.99 -14.27
CA VAL A 773 -16.35 14.05 -14.52
C VAL A 773 -15.91 12.92 -15.47
N ILE A 774 -16.38 11.69 -15.23
CA ILE A 774 -16.08 10.54 -16.10
C ILE A 774 -16.61 10.78 -17.52
N GLU A 775 -17.87 11.19 -17.66
CA GLU A 775 -18.50 11.45 -18.96
C GLU A 775 -17.76 12.54 -19.75
N LEU A 776 -17.32 13.60 -19.08
CA LEU A 776 -16.55 14.68 -19.69
C LEU A 776 -15.22 14.19 -20.30
N VAL A 777 -14.49 13.35 -19.56
CA VAL A 777 -13.20 12.80 -20.02
C VAL A 777 -13.41 11.79 -21.15
N ASP A 778 -14.40 10.90 -20.98
CA ASP A 778 -14.77 9.90 -21.98
C ASP A 778 -15.15 10.55 -23.31
N GLU A 779 -15.84 11.68 -23.31
CA GLU A 779 -16.21 12.41 -24.53
C GLU A 779 -14.98 12.87 -25.32
N ILE A 780 -14.00 13.46 -24.63
CA ILE A 780 -12.75 13.93 -25.24
C ILE A 780 -11.94 12.77 -25.80
N ILE A 781 -11.82 11.67 -25.05
CA ILE A 781 -11.14 10.45 -25.48
C ILE A 781 -11.82 9.86 -26.73
N LYS A 782 -13.13 9.64 -26.68
CA LYS A 782 -13.92 9.10 -27.80
C LYS A 782 -13.75 9.92 -29.07
N LYS A 783 -13.72 11.24 -28.93
CA LYS A 783 -13.65 12.17 -30.07
C LYS A 783 -12.26 12.30 -30.66
N HIS A 784 -11.20 12.27 -29.85
CA HIS A 784 -9.84 12.62 -30.29
C HIS A 784 -8.83 11.48 -30.23
N ASN A 785 -9.16 10.32 -29.65
CA ASN A 785 -8.24 9.18 -29.57
C ASN A 785 -8.44 8.13 -30.68
N GLY A 786 -8.92 8.54 -31.85
CA GLY A 786 -9.09 7.64 -33.00
C GLY A 786 -10.16 6.57 -32.84
N GLY A 787 -11.13 6.77 -31.93
CA GLY A 787 -12.19 5.80 -31.63
C GLY A 787 -11.81 4.72 -30.61
N ILE A 788 -10.56 4.72 -30.12
CA ILE A 788 -10.09 3.79 -29.09
C ILE A 788 -10.47 4.34 -27.73
N THR A 789 -11.24 3.56 -26.98
CA THR A 789 -11.81 3.97 -25.68
C THR A 789 -11.41 3.07 -24.54
N ASN A 790 -10.77 1.94 -24.85
CA ASN A 790 -10.34 0.98 -23.85
C ASN A 790 -8.94 0.48 -24.16
N ILE A 791 -8.10 0.40 -23.13
CA ILE A 791 -6.72 -0.09 -23.26
C ILE A 791 -6.65 -1.54 -23.78
N ARG A 792 -7.70 -2.33 -23.53
CA ARG A 792 -7.87 -3.70 -24.06
C ARG A 792 -7.97 -3.73 -25.58
N GLU A 793 -8.42 -2.66 -26.21
CA GLU A 793 -8.45 -2.54 -27.67
C GLU A 793 -7.04 -2.37 -28.26
N ILE A 794 -6.07 -1.93 -27.44
CA ILE A 794 -4.67 -1.71 -27.84
C ILE A 794 -3.81 -2.95 -27.54
N PHE A 795 -3.92 -3.51 -26.33
CA PHE A 795 -2.99 -4.55 -25.84
C PHE A 795 -3.62 -5.94 -25.63
N GLY A 796 -4.92 -6.11 -25.94
CA GLY A 796 -5.63 -7.41 -25.80
C GLY A 796 -6.14 -7.70 -24.38
N GLU A 797 -6.58 -8.94 -24.15
CA GLU A 797 -7.10 -9.43 -22.85
C GLU A 797 -5.98 -9.80 -21.86
N VAL A 798 -5.15 -8.83 -21.49
CA VAL A 798 -4.26 -8.98 -20.33
C VAL A 798 -4.84 -8.12 -19.22
N GLU A 799 -5.26 -8.73 -18.11
CA GLU A 799 -5.64 -7.95 -16.93
C GLU A 799 -4.43 -7.14 -16.46
N PRO A 800 -4.50 -5.80 -16.45
CA PRO A 800 -3.34 -4.99 -16.15
C PRO A 800 -2.98 -5.15 -14.67
N LYS A 801 -1.69 -5.40 -14.40
CA LYS A 801 -1.14 -5.50 -13.03
C LYS A 801 -1.07 -4.15 -12.31
N LYS A 802 -1.40 -3.05 -13.00
CA LYS A 802 -1.39 -1.66 -12.53
C LYS A 802 -2.59 -0.88 -13.09
N ALA A 803 -2.84 0.31 -12.56
CA ALA A 803 -3.79 1.21 -13.18
C ALA A 803 -3.18 1.75 -14.47
N GLU A 804 -3.64 1.30 -15.62
CA GLU A 804 -3.13 1.83 -16.89
C GLU A 804 -4.09 2.89 -17.42
N MET A 805 -3.61 4.13 -17.43
CA MET A 805 -4.21 5.25 -18.15
C MET A 805 -4.15 4.96 -19.65
N LEU A 806 -5.21 5.28 -20.38
CA LEU A 806 -5.27 5.13 -21.83
C LEU A 806 -4.24 6.07 -22.48
N PRO A 807 -3.19 5.57 -23.16
CA PRO A 807 -2.26 6.44 -23.84
C PRO A 807 -2.91 7.09 -25.06
N PRO A 808 -2.47 8.31 -25.45
CA PRO A 808 -2.89 8.91 -26.70
C PRO A 808 -2.33 8.08 -27.85
N THR A 809 -3.15 7.80 -28.85
CA THR A 809 -2.76 7.03 -30.05
C THR A 809 -2.25 7.93 -31.18
N GLN A 810 -2.53 9.23 -31.08
CA GLN A 810 -2.11 10.28 -32.00
C GLN A 810 -1.83 11.56 -31.24
N ILE A 811 -1.22 12.54 -31.90
CA ILE A 811 -0.92 13.84 -31.28
C ILE A 811 -2.22 14.63 -31.13
N ILE A 812 -2.49 15.09 -29.92
CA ILE A 812 -3.68 15.90 -29.60
C ILE A 812 -3.23 17.30 -29.23
N VAL A 813 -3.90 18.29 -29.81
CA VAL A 813 -3.51 19.69 -29.68
C VAL A 813 -4.67 20.48 -29.09
N TYR A 814 -4.39 21.26 -28.05
CA TYR A 814 -5.25 22.34 -27.60
C TYR A 814 -4.61 23.68 -27.98
N ASP A 815 -5.28 24.46 -28.82
CA ASP A 815 -4.85 25.80 -29.21
C ASP A 815 -5.57 26.86 -28.38
N ALA A 816 -4.83 27.57 -27.54
CA ALA A 816 -5.36 28.60 -26.65
C ALA A 816 -6.01 29.78 -27.39
N LYS A 817 -5.70 30.01 -28.68
CA LYS A 817 -6.32 31.09 -29.47
C LYS A 817 -7.68 30.70 -30.01
N SER A 818 -7.82 29.48 -30.51
CA SER A 818 -9.10 28.97 -31.01
C SER A 818 -9.99 28.39 -29.91
N GLY A 819 -9.41 28.06 -28.76
CA GLY A 819 -10.11 27.44 -27.63
C GLY A 819 -10.63 26.04 -27.96
N LYS A 820 -10.01 25.35 -28.92
CA LYS A 820 -10.45 24.04 -29.43
C LYS A 820 -9.37 22.98 -29.24
N VAL A 821 -9.83 21.77 -28.93
CA VAL A 821 -9.05 20.54 -29.01
C VAL A 821 -9.19 19.98 -30.43
N ASP A 822 -8.07 19.61 -31.05
CA ASP A 822 -8.02 19.06 -32.41
C ASP A 822 -6.91 17.99 -32.51
N THR A 823 -6.92 17.22 -33.59
CA THR A 823 -5.98 16.11 -33.89
C THR A 823 -5.18 16.38 -35.18
N ARG A 824 -5.31 17.58 -35.75
CA ARG A 824 -4.79 17.91 -37.09
C ARG A 824 -3.26 17.95 -37.17
N GLN A 825 -2.72 17.11 -38.06
CA GLN A 825 -1.32 17.17 -38.53
C GLN A 825 -0.95 18.49 -39.24
N GLY A 826 -1.91 19.27 -39.76
CA GLY A 826 -1.65 20.52 -40.49
C GLY A 826 -1.28 21.73 -39.63
N LEU A 827 -1.25 21.59 -38.30
CA LEU A 827 -0.85 22.61 -37.32
C LEU A 827 0.54 22.34 -36.71
N LEU A 828 1.12 21.16 -36.97
CA LEU A 828 2.43 20.73 -36.49
C LEU A 828 3.55 21.29 -37.37
#